data_AF-A0A1G0GHW3-F1
#
_entry.id   AF-A0A1G0GHW3-F1
#
_cell.length_a   1.000
_cell.length_b   1.000
_cell.length_c   1.000
_cell.angle_alpha   90.00
_cell.angle_beta   90.00
_cell.angle_gamma   90.00
#
_symmetry.space_group_name_H-M   'P 1'
#
loop_
_entity.id
_entity.type
_entity.pdbx_description
1 polymer ?
#
loop_
_entity_poly.entity_id
_entity_poly.type
_entity_poly.pdbx_seq_one_letter_code
_entity_poly.pdbx_strand_id
1 'polypeptide(L)'
;MPTLNEDICYAQQEKRLAITVPENLSAHWLTEFYELLAVELSLDNTEKQEIFDSKTGTWVYLTAKEIFFKDFNKHAGPQSSYSSKSKLLESLRTLYCAFIDPKTTANQRSIIACKIQEEVAECSQGFHDRVNFVLFIFNNPKNMDELLAKVRFSLVDQIANATAQINKQGIHVQARFFAIAQVYDFGVWAINEDDIYLQAGSSKLSDQDIANQLEKHFSDHYGLFSILNELRNQIESLVVAQGYNGKYQEGQEEYRYGDRSKFVELIKPFITINDDELFEMSMAQKTLGINWKNINRALLKKFSEEGYVHLSREEATLLANLPIDENRPIDPKTLTTLIPNGHELAECLEFFSEWMIEQKIALVIAYLKDKTAEDQEAALAILTNQAPQLTIKLLKSQAHLRQLYFSTAIQKNNVASVKTCVQVGADINAALPLLFREDHKSSTLYWLHDHPALIATITSAGMNATISKGKYQGKTIAETLTNTKKGRQLLLENPALQTLLPETLAHRSDYLKQANAEKQSINALEGFFKKVDPLAMQLGQYIVYGDLTKTEKLLKELLKTNPKRLEKLLTEKVTVTDYSRRQSKKKTPFQAALCAWDDELCKILVQHMSQDEIARQYQEIFPEGHQKHFDAQTPFNFSAIVDAITSSNEADLQQALNLEPNNTVLWRKLEQFRADFTERSYQEAVFNPKHLMQAFKLYDQHFNSWSWSQRDLFWRQVIGYTQRFLPANIAMDFARGRYYRVDEKSNRIFNFRFGECAIFPLLYDSLSELGYTYAAAPSGRAVPEPKRLLSKGVREASRFNIQIIQKIQPCETYTALSKNENLHHCMTNSSFSTVT
;
A
#
# COMPACT_ATOMS: atom_id res chain seq x y z
N MET A 1 -15.90 -23.18 23.08
CA MET A 1 -14.97 -22.20 22.51
C MET A 1 -13.98 -21.87 23.63
N PRO A 2 -12.68 -21.64 23.39
CA PRO A 2 -11.89 -20.85 24.30
C PRO A 2 -12.67 -19.57 24.44
N THR A 3 -13.31 -19.44 25.59
CA THR A 3 -14.08 -18.26 25.86
C THR A 3 -13.04 -17.30 26.37
N LEU A 4 -12.70 -16.32 25.52
CA LEU A 4 -12.07 -15.11 26.03
C LEU A 4 -12.89 -14.67 27.22
N ASN A 5 -12.23 -14.41 28.34
CA ASN A 5 -12.93 -13.98 29.52
C ASN A 5 -13.54 -12.60 29.24
N GLU A 6 -14.84 -12.53 29.01
CA GLU A 6 -15.53 -11.29 28.62
C GLU A 6 -15.27 -10.18 29.64
N ASP A 7 -15.29 -10.52 30.93
CA ASP A 7 -15.06 -9.61 32.05
C ASP A 7 -13.65 -9.02 32.11
N ILE A 8 -12.68 -9.56 31.36
CA ILE A 8 -11.29 -9.10 31.32
C ILE A 8 -10.93 -8.60 29.92
N CYS A 9 -11.20 -9.42 28.89
CA CYS A 9 -10.83 -9.15 27.51
C CYS A 9 -11.68 -8.06 26.86
N TYR A 10 -12.89 -7.83 27.35
CA TYR A 10 -13.75 -6.72 26.91
C TYR A 10 -13.91 -5.67 28.02
N ALA A 11 -13.19 -5.82 29.14
CA ALA A 11 -13.22 -4.86 30.23
C ALA A 11 -12.80 -3.47 29.76
N GLN A 12 -13.69 -2.51 30.00
CA GLN A 12 -13.35 -1.11 29.83
C GLN A 12 -12.29 -0.74 30.88
N GLN A 13 -11.09 -0.34 30.42
CA GLN A 13 -9.99 0.02 31.32
C GLN A 13 -10.24 1.34 32.05
N GLU A 14 -9.43 1.73 33.03
CA GLU A 14 -9.53 3.07 33.59
C GLU A 14 -9.39 4.14 32.49
N LYS A 15 -10.30 5.11 32.48
CA LYS A 15 -10.61 6.05 31.38
C LYS A 15 -9.43 6.82 30.82
N ARG A 16 -8.34 6.98 31.58
CA ARG A 16 -7.15 7.69 31.14
C ARG A 16 -5.91 7.07 31.77
N LEU A 17 -5.04 6.57 30.90
CA LEU A 17 -3.72 6.13 31.30
C LEU A 17 -2.89 7.34 31.71
N ALA A 18 -2.40 7.30 32.95
CA ALA A 18 -1.72 8.40 33.60
C ALA A 18 -0.32 8.59 32.98
N ILE A 19 -0.24 9.46 31.97
CA ILE A 19 0.95 10.29 31.80
C ILE A 19 0.95 11.24 33.00
N THR A 20 1.86 11.01 33.94
CA THR A 20 1.97 11.84 35.14
C THR A 20 2.36 13.24 34.73
N VAL A 21 1.39 14.16 34.77
CA VAL A 21 1.67 15.56 34.53
C VAL A 21 2.28 16.16 35.80
N PRO A 22 3.48 16.77 35.74
CA PRO A 22 4.06 17.43 36.90
C PRO A 22 3.14 18.52 37.46
N GLU A 23 3.06 18.64 38.78
CA GLU A 23 2.25 19.68 39.45
C GLU A 23 2.72 21.10 39.10
N ASN A 24 4.02 21.25 38.82
CA ASN A 24 4.66 22.54 38.55
C ASN A 24 5.15 22.66 37.10
N LEU A 25 4.23 22.69 36.14
CA LEU A 25 4.54 23.08 34.77
C LEU A 25 4.78 24.60 34.66
N SER A 26 5.57 25.02 33.67
CA SER A 26 5.75 26.43 33.32
C SER A 26 4.39 27.12 33.18
N ALA A 27 4.23 28.34 33.72
CA ALA A 27 3.01 29.13 33.53
C ALA A 27 2.72 29.42 32.04
N HIS A 28 3.73 29.26 31.17
CA HIS A 28 3.66 29.46 29.73
C HIS A 28 3.70 28.14 28.92
N TRP A 29 3.51 26.98 29.56
CA TRP A 29 3.61 25.66 28.90
C TRP A 29 2.80 25.56 27.61
N LEU A 30 1.60 26.16 27.57
CA LEU A 30 0.72 26.12 26.39
C LEU A 30 1.37 26.84 25.19
N THR A 31 1.98 28.00 25.47
CA THR A 31 2.71 28.80 24.47
C THR A 31 3.98 28.12 24.04
N GLU A 32 4.73 27.57 24.97
CA GLU A 32 5.90 26.74 24.67
C GLU A 32 5.52 25.53 23.81
N PHE A 33 4.37 24.90 24.08
CA PHE A 33 3.96 23.71 23.34
C PHE A 33 3.71 24.00 21.86
N TYR A 34 2.85 24.97 21.53
CA TYR A 34 2.61 25.26 20.12
C TYR A 34 3.82 25.90 19.42
N GLU A 35 4.74 26.51 20.16
CA GLU A 35 6.07 26.92 19.64
C GLU A 35 6.91 25.71 19.23
N LEU A 36 7.03 24.71 20.11
CA LEU A 36 7.75 23.47 19.83
C LEU A 36 7.13 22.71 18.65
N LEU A 37 5.79 22.64 18.59
CA LEU A 37 5.08 22.05 17.45
C LEU A 37 5.37 22.81 16.16
N ALA A 38 5.39 24.14 16.18
CA ALA A 38 5.71 24.94 15.00
C ALA A 38 7.15 24.73 14.51
N VAL A 39 8.11 24.54 15.44
CA VAL A 39 9.50 24.20 15.11
C VAL A 39 9.57 22.82 14.46
N GLU A 40 8.95 21.81 15.06
CA GLU A 40 8.92 20.43 14.53
C GLU A 40 8.26 20.37 13.14
N LEU A 41 7.23 21.20 12.92
CA LEU A 41 6.55 21.32 11.63
C LEU A 41 7.30 22.18 10.61
N SER A 42 8.40 22.82 10.97
CA SER A 42 9.12 23.80 10.16
C SER A 42 8.21 24.89 9.57
N LEU A 43 7.31 25.45 10.39
CA LEU A 43 6.38 26.48 9.95
C LEU A 43 7.09 27.79 9.64
N ASP A 44 6.81 28.36 8.47
CA ASP A 44 7.38 29.64 8.05
C ASP A 44 6.89 30.78 8.96
N ASN A 45 7.84 31.63 9.36
CA ASN A 45 7.63 32.82 10.19
C ASN A 45 8.06 34.10 9.47
N THR A 46 8.29 34.05 8.16
CA THR A 46 8.79 35.19 7.37
C THR A 46 7.76 35.69 6.36
N GLU A 47 7.12 34.79 5.63
CA GLU A 47 6.16 35.17 4.59
C GLU A 47 4.74 35.27 5.14
N LYS A 48 4.13 36.45 5.03
CA LYS A 48 2.78 36.72 5.50
C LYS A 48 1.75 36.39 4.42
N GLN A 49 0.67 35.75 4.84
CA GLN A 49 -0.48 35.38 4.03
C GLN A 49 -1.70 36.20 4.46
N GLU A 50 -2.53 36.59 3.51
CA GLU A 50 -3.74 37.35 3.78
C GLU A 50 -4.87 36.42 4.26
N ILE A 51 -5.42 36.71 5.45
CA ILE A 51 -6.41 35.87 6.11
C ILE A 51 -7.54 36.73 6.63
N PHE A 52 -8.76 36.29 6.37
CA PHE A 52 -9.94 36.95 6.89
C PHE A 52 -10.10 36.64 8.38
N ASP A 53 -10.08 37.67 9.23
CA ASP A 53 -10.41 37.53 10.64
C ASP A 53 -11.91 37.74 10.84
N SER A 54 -12.63 36.65 11.07
CA SER A 54 -14.08 36.69 11.29
C SER A 54 -14.50 37.39 12.57
N LYS A 55 -13.61 37.59 13.56
CA LYS A 55 -13.92 38.31 14.80
C LYS A 55 -13.84 39.81 14.61
N THR A 56 -12.88 40.30 13.83
CA THR A 56 -12.71 41.74 13.58
C THR A 56 -13.35 42.20 12.27
N GLY A 57 -13.75 41.27 11.40
CA GLY A 57 -14.31 41.56 10.09
C GLY A 57 -13.29 42.12 9.10
N THR A 58 -11.99 41.94 9.36
CA THR A 58 -10.90 42.54 8.58
C THR A 58 -9.92 41.49 8.07
N TRP A 59 -9.27 41.77 6.94
CA TRP A 59 -8.15 40.99 6.45
C TRP A 59 -6.89 41.33 7.25
N VAL A 60 -6.19 40.30 7.72
CA VAL A 60 -4.93 40.40 8.46
C VAL A 60 -3.85 39.59 7.75
N TYR A 61 -2.62 40.08 7.76
CA TYR A 61 -1.48 39.41 7.14
C TYR A 61 -0.70 38.63 8.20
N LEU A 62 -0.76 37.30 8.16
CA LEU A 62 -0.16 36.39 9.14
C LEU A 62 0.73 35.34 8.46
N THR A 63 1.89 35.05 9.03
CA THR A 63 2.78 33.96 8.60
C THR A 63 2.21 32.59 8.96
N ALA A 64 2.62 31.51 8.28
CA ALA A 64 2.13 30.15 8.57
C ALA A 64 2.21 29.76 10.05
N LYS A 65 3.26 30.20 10.75
CA LYS A 65 3.41 30.10 12.20
C LYS A 65 2.36 30.90 12.96
N GLU A 66 2.14 32.16 12.61
CA GLU A 66 1.10 33.01 13.21
C GLU A 66 -0.33 32.46 12.98
N ILE A 67 -0.61 31.87 11.80
CA ILE A 67 -1.89 31.19 11.54
C ILE A 67 -2.05 29.99 12.49
N PHE A 68 -0.99 29.18 12.62
CA PHE A 68 -1.01 28.03 13.54
C PHE A 68 -1.34 28.47 14.95
N PHE A 69 -0.73 29.56 15.40
CA PHE A 69 -0.96 30.09 16.74
C PHE A 69 -2.36 30.66 16.89
N LYS A 70 -2.88 31.35 15.88
CA LYS A 70 -4.25 31.86 15.88
C LYS A 70 -5.26 30.73 16.00
N ASP A 71 -5.11 29.69 15.18
CA ASP A 71 -6.01 28.54 15.14
C ASP A 71 -5.92 27.73 16.45
N PHE A 72 -4.71 27.51 16.97
CA PHE A 72 -4.54 26.87 18.27
C PHE A 72 -5.21 27.67 19.41
N ASN A 73 -5.04 28.99 19.41
CA ASN A 73 -5.63 29.89 20.41
C ASN A 73 -7.16 30.01 20.30
N LYS A 74 -7.75 29.78 19.13
CA LYS A 74 -9.21 29.66 18.94
C LYS A 74 -9.78 28.56 19.83
N HIS A 75 -9.04 27.48 20.05
CA HIS A 75 -9.49 26.30 20.81
C HIS A 75 -9.07 26.32 22.28
N ALA A 76 -7.82 26.67 22.57
CA ALA A 76 -7.25 26.54 23.91
C ALA A 76 -6.80 27.88 24.54
N GLY A 77 -6.75 28.95 23.75
CA GLY A 77 -6.25 30.25 24.19
C GLY A 77 -7.17 30.96 25.19
N PRO A 78 -6.70 32.03 25.86
CA PRO A 78 -7.48 32.76 26.89
C PRO A 78 -8.88 33.18 26.42
N GLN A 79 -9.01 33.56 25.15
CA GLN A 79 -10.24 34.05 24.52
C GLN A 79 -11.08 32.97 23.84
N SER A 80 -10.76 31.68 24.02
CA SER A 80 -11.58 30.59 23.48
C SER A 80 -12.91 30.48 24.24
N SER A 81 -14.00 30.34 23.48
CA SER A 81 -15.35 30.11 23.98
C SER A 81 -15.76 28.63 23.98
N TYR A 82 -14.81 27.71 23.76
CA TYR A 82 -15.12 26.28 23.73
C TYR A 82 -15.58 25.79 25.11
N SER A 83 -16.77 25.18 25.18
CA SER A 83 -17.40 24.76 26.44
C SER A 83 -16.55 23.77 27.23
N SER A 84 -15.85 22.86 26.55
CA SER A 84 -14.96 21.86 27.16
C SER A 84 -13.49 22.26 27.12
N LYS A 85 -13.19 23.57 27.06
CA LYS A 85 -11.81 24.09 27.06
C LYS A 85 -10.97 23.57 28.21
N SER A 86 -11.53 23.42 29.42
CA SER A 86 -10.79 22.90 30.59
C SER A 86 -10.28 21.47 30.35
N LYS A 87 -11.13 20.58 29.81
CA LYS A 87 -10.76 19.21 29.46
C LYS A 87 -9.77 19.17 28.30
N LEU A 88 -9.94 20.00 27.28
CA LEU A 88 -8.98 20.13 26.19
C LEU A 88 -7.60 20.59 26.69
N LEU A 89 -7.55 21.57 27.60
CA LEU A 89 -6.30 22.02 28.19
C LEU A 89 -5.61 20.92 28.99
N GLU A 90 -6.36 20.08 29.71
CA GLU A 90 -5.82 18.92 30.41
C GLU A 90 -5.18 17.91 29.43
N SER A 91 -5.88 17.60 28.32
CA SER A 91 -5.36 16.72 27.27
C SER A 91 -4.11 17.30 26.60
N LEU A 92 -4.14 18.58 26.22
CA LEU A 92 -2.98 19.27 25.63
C LEU A 92 -1.78 19.33 26.59
N ARG A 93 -2.03 19.52 27.88
CA ARG A 93 -0.99 19.52 28.93
C ARG A 93 -0.31 18.17 29.03
N THR A 94 -1.10 17.10 28.92
CA THR A 94 -0.63 15.72 28.89
C THR A 94 0.21 15.45 27.63
N LEU A 95 -0.26 15.90 26.47
CA LEU A 95 0.43 15.72 25.21
C LEU A 95 1.73 16.52 25.14
N TYR A 96 1.77 17.72 25.72
CA TYR A 96 2.99 18.51 25.88
C TYR A 96 4.04 17.74 26.70
N CYS A 97 3.64 17.16 27.83
CA CYS A 97 4.56 16.36 28.66
C CYS A 97 5.13 15.17 27.88
N ALA A 98 4.29 14.47 27.11
CA ALA A 98 4.75 13.40 26.23
C ALA A 98 5.68 13.90 25.12
N PHE A 99 5.42 15.07 24.55
CA PHE A 99 6.21 15.65 23.47
C PHE A 99 7.64 16.03 23.91
N ILE A 100 7.78 16.58 25.11
CA ILE A 100 9.08 17.00 25.67
C ILE A 100 9.83 15.89 26.40
N ASP A 101 9.21 14.72 26.59
CA ASP A 101 9.86 13.59 27.26
C ASP A 101 11.14 13.20 26.50
N PRO A 102 12.30 13.11 27.16
CA PRO A 102 13.55 12.68 26.54
C PRO A 102 13.48 11.31 25.85
N LYS A 103 12.56 10.44 26.26
CA LYS A 103 12.32 9.12 25.67
C LYS A 103 11.51 9.17 24.38
N THR A 104 10.83 10.28 24.11
CA THR A 104 10.08 10.46 22.86
C THR A 104 11.05 10.67 21.71
N THR A 105 10.95 9.83 20.69
CA THR A 105 11.83 9.87 19.52
C THR A 105 11.48 11.05 18.60
N ALA A 106 12.40 11.43 17.70
CA ALA A 106 12.14 12.46 16.70
C ALA A 106 10.94 12.10 15.81
N ASN A 107 10.82 10.83 15.42
CA ASN A 107 9.70 10.35 14.62
C ASN A 107 8.36 10.51 15.36
N GLN A 108 8.31 10.16 16.65
CA GLN A 108 7.10 10.33 17.46
C GLN A 108 6.73 11.82 17.61
N ARG A 109 7.70 12.71 17.84
CA ARG A 109 7.46 14.17 17.86
C ARG A 109 6.90 14.67 16.53
N SER A 110 7.48 14.24 15.41
CA SER A 110 6.99 14.59 14.08
C SER A 110 5.55 14.12 13.86
N ILE A 111 5.20 12.89 14.25
CA ILE A 111 3.83 12.36 14.13
C ILE A 111 2.84 13.16 15.00
N ILE A 112 3.17 13.41 16.27
CA ILE A 112 2.34 14.25 17.16
C ILE A 112 2.09 15.60 16.50
N ALA A 113 3.13 16.25 16.01
CA ALA A 113 3.01 17.58 15.40
C ALA A 113 2.18 17.56 14.11
N CYS A 114 2.37 16.56 13.24
CA CYS A 114 1.57 16.39 12.03
C CYS A 114 0.08 16.14 12.35
N LYS A 115 -0.23 15.22 13.27
CA LYS A 115 -1.63 14.92 13.64
C LYS A 115 -2.34 16.11 14.27
N ILE A 116 -1.63 16.91 15.07
CA ILE A 116 -2.17 18.15 15.63
C ILE A 116 -2.39 19.19 14.53
N GLN A 117 -1.47 19.30 13.56
CA GLN A 117 -1.61 20.20 12.43
C GLN A 117 -2.84 19.89 11.54
N GLU A 118 -3.18 18.61 11.37
CA GLU A 118 -4.29 18.17 10.51
C GLU A 118 -5.64 18.79 10.89
N GLU A 119 -5.93 18.96 12.18
CA GLU A 119 -7.27 19.35 12.67
C GLU A 119 -7.29 20.67 13.45
N VAL A 120 -6.14 21.33 13.69
CA VAL A 120 -6.10 22.60 14.43
C VAL A 120 -6.86 23.72 13.75
N ALA A 121 -7.07 23.65 12.43
CA ALA A 121 -7.83 24.65 11.69
C ALA A 121 -9.36 24.43 11.79
N GLU A 122 -9.78 23.23 12.20
CA GLU A 122 -11.18 22.78 12.14
C GLU A 122 -12.01 23.29 13.34
N CYS A 123 -13.10 22.61 13.66
CA CYS A 123 -13.93 22.97 14.81
C CYS A 123 -13.26 22.56 16.14
N SER A 124 -13.60 23.22 17.25
CA SER A 124 -12.98 22.96 18.55
C SER A 124 -13.21 21.54 19.06
N GLN A 125 -14.37 20.96 18.76
CA GLN A 125 -14.70 19.58 19.11
C GLN A 125 -13.80 18.61 18.34
N GLY A 126 -13.73 18.71 17.01
CA GLY A 126 -12.86 17.84 16.19
C GLY A 126 -11.38 17.98 16.54
N PHE A 127 -10.92 19.19 16.85
CA PHE A 127 -9.57 19.39 17.39
C PHE A 127 -9.36 18.67 18.73
N HIS A 128 -10.35 18.73 19.63
CA HIS A 128 -10.29 18.03 20.91
C HIS A 128 -10.30 16.50 20.72
N ASP A 129 -11.12 15.99 19.80
CA ASP A 129 -11.15 14.57 19.43
C ASP A 129 -9.78 14.12 18.92
N ARG A 130 -9.15 14.91 18.04
CA ARG A 130 -7.81 14.64 17.54
C ARG A 130 -6.77 14.61 18.64
N VAL A 131 -6.78 15.57 19.56
CA VAL A 131 -5.86 15.60 20.70
C VAL A 131 -6.02 14.34 21.55
N ASN A 132 -7.25 13.94 21.87
CA ASN A 132 -7.51 12.73 22.66
C ASN A 132 -7.12 11.45 21.91
N PHE A 133 -7.37 11.39 20.60
CA PHE A 133 -6.97 10.28 19.76
C PHE A 133 -5.44 10.10 19.72
N VAL A 134 -4.69 11.20 19.54
CA VAL A 134 -3.23 11.20 19.58
C VAL A 134 -2.73 10.72 20.95
N LEU A 135 -3.34 11.18 22.05
CA LEU A 135 -2.99 10.71 23.39
C LEU A 135 -3.14 9.19 23.52
N PHE A 136 -4.22 8.60 23.01
CA PHE A 136 -4.42 7.14 23.03
C PHE A 136 -3.32 6.39 22.27
N ILE A 137 -2.94 6.87 21.08
CA ILE A 137 -1.88 6.24 20.26
C ILE A 137 -0.54 6.24 21.00
N PHE A 138 -0.14 7.41 21.52
CA PHE A 138 1.19 7.63 22.10
C PHE A 138 1.33 7.21 23.55
N ASN A 139 0.22 6.93 24.22
CA ASN A 139 0.29 6.43 25.58
C ASN A 139 0.87 5.00 25.59
N ASN A 140 1.98 4.78 26.31
CA ASN A 140 2.63 3.48 26.36
C ASN A 140 1.94 2.58 27.38
N PRO A 141 1.55 1.34 27.00
CA PRO A 141 0.96 0.41 27.95
C PRO A 141 2.00 -0.01 28.99
N LYS A 142 1.59 -0.14 30.25
CA LYS A 142 2.45 -0.49 31.40
C LYS A 142 2.21 -1.90 31.92
N ASN A 143 1.10 -2.52 31.53
CA ASN A 143 0.70 -3.86 31.93
C ASN A 143 -0.11 -4.52 30.80
N MET A 144 -0.50 -5.78 31.00
CA MET A 144 -1.20 -6.56 29.97
C MET A 144 -2.60 -6.00 29.63
N ASP A 145 -3.33 -5.50 30.62
CA ASP A 145 -4.68 -4.97 30.41
C ASP A 145 -4.67 -3.71 29.53
N GLU A 146 -3.67 -2.85 29.75
CA GLU A 146 -3.43 -1.66 28.92
C GLU A 146 -2.96 -2.03 27.50
N LEU A 147 -2.14 -3.07 27.36
CA LEU A 147 -1.71 -3.56 26.06
C LEU A 147 -2.89 -4.14 25.28
N LEU A 148 -3.78 -4.88 25.94
CA LEU A 148 -4.99 -5.42 25.34
C LEU A 148 -6.00 -4.32 24.97
N ALA A 149 -6.07 -3.24 25.76
CA ALA A 149 -6.84 -2.06 25.39
C ALA A 149 -6.33 -1.40 24.11
N LYS A 150 -5.01 -1.38 23.88
CA LYS A 150 -4.46 -0.94 22.59
C LYS A 150 -4.90 -1.82 21.43
N VAL A 151 -4.90 -3.14 21.61
CA VAL A 151 -5.39 -4.07 20.58
C VAL A 151 -6.84 -3.73 20.19
N ARG A 152 -7.73 -3.54 21.18
CA ARG A 152 -9.14 -3.17 20.92
C ARG A 152 -9.26 -1.80 20.26
N PHE A 153 -8.49 -0.82 20.73
CA PHE A 153 -8.46 0.52 20.14
C PHE A 153 -8.04 0.46 18.66
N SER A 154 -6.96 -0.25 18.34
CA SER A 154 -6.48 -0.43 16.97
C SER A 154 -7.51 -1.12 16.08
N LEU A 155 -8.22 -2.11 16.60
CA LEU A 155 -9.28 -2.79 15.83
C LEU A 155 -10.45 -1.85 15.52
N VAL A 156 -10.93 -1.08 16.50
CA VAL A 156 -11.99 -0.06 16.26
C VAL A 156 -11.53 1.01 15.29
N ASP A 157 -10.28 1.49 15.40
CA ASP A 157 -9.72 2.49 14.49
C ASP A 157 -9.63 1.97 13.05
N GLN A 158 -9.19 0.72 12.84
CA GLN A 158 -9.15 0.10 11.52
C GLN A 158 -10.53 0.09 10.85
N ILE A 159 -11.57 -0.24 11.60
CA ILE A 159 -12.96 -0.26 11.11
C ILE A 159 -13.45 1.16 10.82
N ALA A 160 -13.20 2.10 11.74
CA ALA A 160 -13.59 3.49 11.59
C ALA A 160 -12.91 4.15 10.39
N ASN A 161 -11.63 3.87 10.15
CA ASN A 161 -10.85 4.44 9.05
C ASN A 161 -11.42 4.11 7.68
N ALA A 162 -11.96 2.91 7.47
CA ALA A 162 -12.62 2.55 6.20
C ALA A 162 -13.80 3.49 5.88
N THR A 163 -14.45 4.04 6.90
CA THR A 163 -15.56 5.00 6.77
C THR A 163 -15.10 6.46 6.84
N ALA A 164 -14.07 6.77 7.63
CA ALA A 164 -13.60 8.12 7.87
C ALA A 164 -12.79 8.72 6.71
N GLN A 165 -12.03 7.90 5.96
CA GLN A 165 -11.13 8.35 4.89
C GLN A 165 -11.82 9.05 3.70
N ILE A 166 -13.13 8.90 3.58
CA ILE A 166 -13.95 9.52 2.53
C ILE A 166 -14.61 10.83 2.99
N ASN A 167 -14.37 11.30 4.22
CA ASN A 167 -15.08 12.45 4.79
C ASN A 167 -14.16 13.55 5.34
N LYS A 168 -14.45 14.82 5.02
CA LYS A 168 -13.76 16.00 5.60
C LYS A 168 -13.97 16.15 7.12
N GLN A 169 -15.00 15.50 7.68
CA GLN A 169 -15.28 15.42 9.12
C GLN A 169 -14.85 14.05 9.68
N GLY A 170 -13.84 13.43 9.08
CA GLY A 170 -13.40 12.06 9.39
C GLY A 170 -13.10 11.83 10.88
N ILE A 171 -12.62 12.84 11.61
CA ILE A 171 -12.38 12.71 13.06
C ILE A 171 -13.67 12.53 13.86
N HIS A 172 -14.78 13.17 13.48
CA HIS A 172 -16.09 12.97 14.12
C HIS A 172 -16.68 11.59 13.77
N VAL A 173 -16.41 11.10 12.55
CA VAL A 173 -16.75 9.72 12.17
C VAL A 173 -15.99 8.74 13.07
N GLN A 174 -14.67 8.93 13.24
CA GLN A 174 -13.88 8.12 14.17
C GLN A 174 -14.44 8.21 15.60
N ALA A 175 -14.69 9.41 16.12
CA ALA A 175 -15.27 9.62 17.44
C ALA A 175 -16.60 8.88 17.64
N ARG A 176 -17.48 8.85 16.62
CA ARG A 176 -18.74 8.11 16.66
C ARG A 176 -18.54 6.60 16.73
N PHE A 177 -17.61 6.05 15.96
CA PHE A 177 -17.29 4.61 16.04
C PHE A 177 -16.82 4.23 17.44
N PHE A 178 -15.96 5.04 18.06
CA PHE A 178 -15.51 4.81 19.44
C PHE A 178 -16.63 5.00 20.48
N ALA A 179 -17.52 5.97 20.29
CA ALA A 179 -18.68 6.17 21.17
C ALA A 179 -19.65 4.97 21.11
N ILE A 180 -19.93 4.46 19.91
CA ILE A 180 -20.78 3.28 19.73
C ILE A 180 -20.07 2.03 20.26
N ALA A 181 -18.76 1.88 19.99
CA ALA A 181 -17.99 0.77 20.52
C ALA A 181 -18.00 0.73 22.05
N GLN A 182 -17.98 1.88 22.72
CA GLN A 182 -18.16 1.99 24.16
C GLN A 182 -19.58 1.57 24.60
N VAL A 183 -20.63 2.05 23.92
CA VAL A 183 -22.03 1.74 24.27
C VAL A 183 -22.36 0.25 24.11
N TYR A 184 -21.72 -0.41 23.17
CA TYR A 184 -21.88 -1.84 22.88
C TYR A 184 -20.79 -2.71 23.54
N ASP A 185 -20.11 -2.20 24.57
CA ASP A 185 -19.18 -2.95 25.43
C ASP A 185 -17.99 -3.61 24.71
N PHE A 186 -17.49 -3.01 23.62
CA PHE A 186 -16.26 -3.47 22.93
C PHE A 186 -14.96 -3.11 23.67
N GLY A 187 -15.03 -2.77 24.97
CA GLY A 187 -13.86 -2.54 25.82
C GLY A 187 -12.98 -1.34 25.45
N VAL A 188 -13.54 -0.34 24.79
CA VAL A 188 -12.86 0.94 24.45
C VAL A 188 -13.60 2.13 25.06
N TRP A 189 -12.92 3.27 25.13
CA TRP A 189 -13.54 4.54 25.52
C TRP A 189 -13.87 5.38 24.29
N ALA A 190 -14.97 6.13 24.38
CA ALA A 190 -15.19 7.26 23.49
C ALA A 190 -13.99 8.20 23.56
N ILE A 191 -13.51 8.64 22.39
CA ILE A 191 -12.39 9.58 22.28
C ILE A 191 -12.75 10.91 22.96
N ASN A 192 -14.01 11.34 22.84
CA ASN A 192 -14.54 12.54 23.48
C ASN A 192 -16.04 12.38 23.73
N GLU A 193 -16.44 12.30 25.00
CA GLU A 193 -17.85 12.19 25.41
C GLU A 193 -18.63 13.50 25.22
N ASP A 194 -17.94 14.63 25.08
CA ASP A 194 -18.58 15.95 24.89
C ASP A 194 -18.74 16.31 23.41
N ASP A 195 -18.43 15.40 22.47
CA ASP A 195 -18.63 15.68 21.05
C ASP A 195 -20.12 15.63 20.69
N ILE A 196 -20.65 16.81 20.36
CA ILE A 196 -22.05 16.97 19.90
C ILE A 196 -22.20 16.73 18.39
N TYR A 197 -21.09 16.53 17.67
CA TYR A 197 -21.05 16.39 16.22
C TYR A 197 -20.78 14.96 15.75
N LEU A 198 -20.98 13.93 16.60
CA LEU A 198 -20.74 12.53 16.23
C LEU A 198 -21.41 12.11 14.91
N GLN A 199 -22.59 12.66 14.60
CA GLN A 199 -23.32 12.36 13.37
C GLN A 199 -22.72 13.02 12.11
N ALA A 200 -21.79 13.97 12.27
CA ALA A 200 -21.13 14.65 11.17
C ALA A 200 -20.31 13.65 10.35
N GLY A 201 -20.57 13.61 9.05
CA GLY A 201 -19.89 12.74 8.11
C GLY A 201 -20.28 11.26 8.12
N SER A 202 -21.13 10.83 9.05
CA SER A 202 -21.60 9.44 9.17
C SER A 202 -23.13 9.32 9.25
N SER A 203 -23.89 10.40 9.06
CA SER A 203 -25.36 10.46 9.26
C SER A 203 -26.20 9.45 8.47
N LYS A 204 -25.64 8.85 7.40
CA LYS A 204 -26.29 7.79 6.62
C LYS A 204 -26.23 6.41 7.27
N LEU A 205 -25.30 6.20 8.19
CA LEU A 205 -25.20 4.98 8.99
C LEU A 205 -26.02 5.16 10.25
N SER A 206 -26.88 4.19 10.56
CA SER A 206 -27.48 4.11 11.89
C SER A 206 -26.45 3.62 12.91
N ASP A 207 -26.70 3.87 14.20
CA ASP A 207 -25.81 3.34 15.25
C ASP A 207 -25.77 1.80 15.22
N GLN A 208 -26.89 1.17 14.85
CA GLN A 208 -26.97 -0.29 14.67
C GLN A 208 -26.13 -0.77 13.48
N ASP A 209 -26.03 0.00 12.38
CA ASP A 209 -25.16 -0.37 11.25
C ASP A 209 -23.69 -0.38 11.66
N ILE A 210 -23.28 0.59 12.48
CA ILE A 210 -21.91 0.67 13.02
C ILE A 210 -21.68 -0.47 14.02
N ALA A 211 -22.62 -0.73 14.92
CA ALA A 211 -22.53 -1.84 15.86
C ALA A 211 -22.41 -3.19 15.14
N ASN A 212 -23.19 -3.44 14.09
CA ASN A 212 -23.11 -4.66 13.29
C ASN A 212 -21.75 -4.79 12.57
N GLN A 213 -21.16 -3.68 12.12
CA GLN A 213 -19.82 -3.69 11.53
C GLN A 213 -18.75 -4.03 12.56
N LEU A 214 -18.82 -3.43 13.75
CA LEU A 214 -17.94 -3.73 14.88
C LEU A 214 -18.05 -5.19 15.31
N GLU A 215 -19.27 -5.68 15.54
CA GLU A 215 -19.53 -7.06 15.95
C GLU A 215 -18.96 -8.07 14.96
N LYS A 216 -19.20 -7.86 13.66
CA LYS A 216 -18.66 -8.73 12.62
C LYS A 216 -17.13 -8.73 12.62
N HIS A 217 -16.50 -7.56 12.66
CA HIS A 217 -15.03 -7.48 12.63
C HIS A 217 -14.39 -8.05 13.89
N PHE A 218 -14.96 -7.84 15.07
CA PHE A 218 -14.48 -8.46 16.31
C PHE A 218 -14.65 -9.97 16.27
N SER A 219 -15.80 -10.48 15.78
CA SER A 219 -16.00 -11.92 15.59
C SER A 219 -14.97 -12.54 14.64
N ASP A 220 -14.58 -11.82 13.58
CA ASP A 220 -13.62 -12.31 12.57
C ASP A 220 -12.16 -12.17 13.02
N HIS A 221 -11.81 -11.14 13.81
CA HIS A 221 -10.40 -10.76 14.06
C HIS A 221 -10.02 -10.58 15.54
N TYR A 222 -10.90 -10.92 16.48
CA TYR A 222 -10.64 -10.81 17.92
C TYR A 222 -10.75 -12.18 18.62
N GLY A 223 -10.08 -13.19 18.05
CA GLY A 223 -9.89 -14.52 18.65
C GLY A 223 -8.61 -14.64 19.48
N LEU A 224 -8.39 -15.80 20.10
CA LEU A 224 -7.20 -16.10 20.92
C LEU A 224 -5.87 -15.82 20.18
N PHE A 225 -5.65 -16.44 19.03
CA PHE A 225 -4.43 -16.29 18.25
C PHE A 225 -4.33 -14.91 17.62
N SER A 226 -5.46 -14.36 17.14
CA SER A 226 -5.51 -12.98 16.65
C SER A 226 -5.01 -11.99 17.71
N ILE A 227 -5.52 -12.10 18.95
CA ILE A 227 -5.10 -11.26 20.08
C ILE A 227 -3.63 -11.49 20.41
N LEU A 228 -3.18 -12.75 20.51
CA LEU A 228 -1.78 -13.05 20.84
C LEU A 228 -0.80 -12.48 19.80
N ASN A 229 -1.13 -12.58 18.51
CA ASN A 229 -0.35 -11.99 17.43
C ASN A 229 -0.34 -10.46 17.51
N GLU A 230 -1.49 -9.84 17.77
CA GLU A 230 -1.56 -8.39 17.86
C GLU A 230 -0.85 -7.84 19.11
N LEU A 231 -0.93 -8.53 20.25
CA LEU A 231 -0.13 -8.19 21.44
C LEU A 231 1.37 -8.27 21.13
N ARG A 232 1.81 -9.31 20.42
CA ARG A 232 3.20 -9.42 19.94
C ARG A 232 3.56 -8.22 19.06
N ASN A 233 2.70 -7.82 18.11
CA ASN A 233 2.94 -6.68 17.22
C ASN A 233 3.02 -5.35 18.00
N GLN A 234 2.18 -5.16 19.02
CA GLN A 234 2.23 -3.99 19.90
C GLN A 234 3.54 -3.97 20.71
N ILE A 235 3.99 -5.12 21.25
CA ILE A 235 5.29 -5.24 21.92
C ILE A 235 6.44 -4.95 20.96
N GLU A 236 6.40 -5.48 19.74
CA GLU A 236 7.39 -5.22 18.69
C GLU A 236 7.49 -3.72 18.38
N SER A 237 6.35 -3.03 18.29
CA SER A 237 6.30 -1.58 18.06
C SER A 237 6.98 -0.78 19.19
N LEU A 238 6.84 -1.22 20.44
CA LEU A 238 7.50 -0.59 21.59
C LEU A 238 9.02 -0.72 21.53
N VAL A 239 9.53 -1.91 21.19
CA VAL A 239 11.00 -2.12 21.11
C VAL A 239 11.62 -1.50 19.86
N VAL A 240 10.89 -1.44 18.74
CA VAL A 240 11.31 -0.71 17.53
C VAL A 240 11.49 0.77 17.84
N ALA A 241 10.58 1.36 18.62
CA ALA A 241 10.72 2.75 19.07
C ALA A 241 11.98 3.00 19.93
N GLN A 242 12.61 1.95 20.47
CA GLN A 242 13.87 2.01 21.22
C GLN A 242 15.09 1.48 20.45
N GLY A 243 14.96 1.29 19.12
CA GLY A 243 16.09 0.97 18.25
C GLY A 243 16.23 -0.51 17.86
N TYR A 244 15.19 -1.33 18.05
CA TYR A 244 15.17 -2.68 17.49
C TYR A 244 14.99 -2.64 15.97
N ASN A 245 15.90 -3.28 15.22
CA ASN A 245 15.94 -3.33 13.76
C ASN A 245 15.68 -4.74 13.18
N GLY A 246 15.13 -5.65 13.99
CA GLY A 246 14.98 -7.05 13.63
C GLY A 246 16.20 -7.91 13.99
N LYS A 247 16.16 -9.19 13.58
CA LYS A 247 17.23 -10.15 13.86
C LYS A 247 18.43 -9.94 12.91
N TYR A 248 19.62 -9.81 13.47
CA TYR A 248 20.87 -9.78 12.72
C TYR A 248 21.29 -11.16 12.22
N GLN A 249 21.94 -11.19 11.05
CA GLN A 249 22.62 -12.38 10.57
C GLN A 249 23.91 -12.61 11.35
N GLU A 250 24.22 -13.88 11.62
CA GLU A 250 25.44 -14.25 12.34
C GLU A 250 26.68 -13.73 11.58
N GLY A 251 27.55 -13.01 12.30
CA GLY A 251 28.78 -12.43 11.76
C GLY A 251 28.67 -11.01 11.15
N GLN A 252 27.50 -10.38 11.17
CA GLN A 252 27.34 -8.98 10.72
C GLN A 252 27.43 -7.97 11.87
N GLU A 253 26.38 -7.92 12.69
CA GLU A 253 26.20 -6.96 13.78
C GLU A 253 25.55 -7.66 14.98
N GLU A 254 25.61 -7.04 16.16
CA GLU A 254 25.03 -7.56 17.39
C GLU A 254 24.37 -6.43 18.19
N TYR A 255 23.33 -6.78 18.95
CA TYR A 255 22.76 -5.84 19.92
C TYR A 255 23.68 -5.71 21.13
N ARG A 256 24.02 -4.47 21.48
CA ARG A 256 24.85 -4.19 22.65
C ARG A 256 24.06 -4.42 23.93
N TYR A 257 24.78 -4.65 25.03
CA TYR A 257 24.16 -4.84 26.35
C TYR A 257 23.19 -3.71 26.73
N GLY A 258 23.54 -2.45 26.44
CA GLY A 258 22.66 -1.30 26.72
C GLY A 258 21.35 -1.31 25.93
N ASP A 259 21.31 -1.93 24.75
CA ASP A 259 20.08 -2.08 23.97
C ASP A 259 19.25 -3.23 24.51
N ARG A 260 19.90 -4.34 24.93
CA ARG A 260 19.24 -5.47 25.59
C ARG A 260 18.46 -5.04 26.84
N SER A 261 19.08 -4.25 27.71
CA SER A 261 18.42 -3.79 28.95
C SER A 261 17.14 -3.00 28.65
N LYS A 262 17.15 -2.14 27.62
CA LYS A 262 15.96 -1.38 27.20
C LYS A 262 14.84 -2.32 26.71
N PHE A 263 15.17 -3.34 25.92
CA PHE A 263 14.16 -4.29 25.44
C PHE A 263 13.57 -5.12 26.59
N VAL A 264 14.41 -5.54 27.55
CA VAL A 264 13.97 -6.24 28.76
C VAL A 264 12.99 -5.38 29.56
N GLU A 265 13.33 -4.11 29.81
CA GLU A 265 12.48 -3.16 30.53
C GLU A 265 11.11 -2.95 29.87
N LEU A 266 11.05 -2.98 28.54
CA LEU A 266 9.81 -2.83 27.79
C LEU A 266 8.96 -4.11 27.76
N ILE A 267 9.57 -5.30 27.76
CA ILE A 267 8.84 -6.56 27.54
C ILE A 267 8.35 -7.19 28.86
N LYS A 268 9.18 -7.16 29.91
CA LYS A 268 8.88 -7.80 31.21
C LYS A 268 7.60 -7.33 31.91
N PRO A 269 7.09 -6.08 31.72
CA PRO A 269 5.79 -5.71 32.28
C PRO A 269 4.62 -6.53 31.72
N PHE A 270 4.77 -7.10 30.52
CA PHE A 270 3.72 -7.85 29.85
C PHE A 270 3.87 -9.35 30.01
N ILE A 271 5.06 -9.90 30.19
CA ILE A 271 5.25 -11.36 30.24
C ILE A 271 6.37 -11.76 31.20
N THR A 272 6.23 -12.96 31.78
CA THR A 272 7.28 -13.57 32.60
C THR A 272 8.14 -14.48 31.73
N ILE A 273 9.38 -14.06 31.43
CA ILE A 273 10.34 -14.79 30.62
C ILE A 273 11.77 -14.54 31.14
N ASN A 274 12.62 -15.56 31.08
CA ASN A 274 14.04 -15.43 31.45
C ASN A 274 14.82 -14.67 30.36
N ASP A 275 15.83 -13.91 30.75
CA ASP A 275 16.61 -13.08 29.81
C ASP A 275 17.31 -13.92 28.73
N ASP A 276 17.73 -15.14 29.07
CA ASP A 276 18.35 -16.08 28.11
C ASP A 276 17.35 -16.65 27.11
N GLU A 277 16.06 -16.72 27.48
CA GLU A 277 14.98 -17.19 26.60
C GLU A 277 14.40 -16.06 25.75
N LEU A 278 14.54 -14.81 26.22
CA LEU A 278 14.06 -13.61 25.55
C LEU A 278 14.83 -13.33 24.24
N PHE A 279 16.12 -13.65 24.22
CA PHE A 279 17.00 -13.29 23.11
C PHE A 279 17.43 -14.51 22.30
N GLU A 280 17.60 -14.29 21.00
CA GLU A 280 18.30 -15.24 20.14
C GLU A 280 19.79 -14.97 20.19
N MET A 281 20.55 -15.99 20.56
CA MET A 281 22.00 -15.91 20.76
C MET A 281 22.74 -16.67 19.65
N SER A 282 23.85 -16.13 19.19
CA SER A 282 24.78 -16.80 18.27
C SER A 282 25.56 -17.92 18.98
N MET A 283 26.30 -18.72 18.23
CA MET A 283 27.20 -19.73 18.83
C MET A 283 28.27 -19.09 19.74
N ALA A 284 28.61 -17.83 19.48
CA ALA A 284 29.55 -17.04 20.28
C ALA A 284 28.88 -16.27 21.44
N GLN A 285 27.64 -16.62 21.81
CA GLN A 285 26.86 -15.96 22.86
C GLN A 285 26.62 -14.46 22.61
N LYS A 286 26.48 -14.08 21.33
CA LYS A 286 26.15 -12.71 20.92
C LYS A 286 24.66 -12.58 20.65
N THR A 287 24.03 -11.52 21.12
CA THR A 287 22.60 -11.30 20.90
C THR A 287 22.32 -10.85 19.47
N LEU A 288 21.62 -11.70 18.72
CA LEU A 288 21.24 -11.46 17.34
C LEU A 288 19.88 -10.77 17.22
N GLY A 289 18.97 -10.97 18.18
CA GLY A 289 17.63 -10.38 18.15
C GLY A 289 16.75 -10.89 19.28
N ILE A 290 15.46 -10.55 19.23
CA ILE A 290 14.44 -11.04 20.17
C ILE A 290 13.89 -12.38 19.67
N ASN A 291 13.74 -13.34 20.58
CA ASN A 291 13.16 -14.65 20.28
C ASN A 291 11.64 -14.58 20.32
N TRP A 292 11.05 -14.15 19.21
CA TRP A 292 9.59 -13.96 19.08
C TRP A 292 8.77 -15.23 19.34
N LYS A 293 9.35 -16.41 19.09
CA LYS A 293 8.72 -17.69 19.41
C LYS A 293 8.53 -17.87 20.92
N ASN A 294 9.55 -17.54 21.70
CA ASN A 294 9.45 -17.62 23.15
C ASN A 294 8.55 -16.52 23.72
N ILE A 295 8.50 -15.34 23.11
CA ILE A 295 7.51 -14.30 23.41
C ILE A 295 6.08 -14.83 23.24
N ASN A 296 5.77 -15.43 22.08
CA ASN A 296 4.45 -16.01 21.80
C ASN A 296 4.05 -17.06 22.83
N ARG A 297 4.98 -17.94 23.22
CA ARG A 297 4.75 -18.95 24.27
C ARG A 297 4.49 -18.31 25.63
N ALA A 298 5.25 -17.29 25.99
CA ALA A 298 5.08 -16.58 27.26
C ALA A 298 3.77 -15.80 27.31
N LEU A 299 3.34 -15.20 26.19
CA LEU A 299 2.03 -14.56 26.05
C LEU A 299 0.90 -15.57 26.24
N LEU A 300 0.92 -16.69 25.52
CA LEU A 300 -0.10 -17.75 25.66
C LEU A 300 -0.16 -18.29 27.08
N LYS A 301 1.00 -18.55 27.70
CA LYS A 301 1.09 -19.00 29.09
C LYS A 301 0.44 -18.00 30.03
N LYS A 302 0.80 -16.71 29.92
CA LYS A 302 0.23 -15.65 30.75
C LYS A 302 -1.28 -15.54 30.56
N PHE A 303 -1.75 -15.58 29.31
CA PHE A 303 -3.18 -15.54 28.98
C PHE A 303 -3.97 -16.65 29.68
N SER A 304 -3.40 -17.86 29.70
CA SER A 304 -4.01 -19.01 30.36
C SER A 304 -3.92 -18.92 31.90
N GLU A 305 -2.79 -18.52 32.46
CA GLU A 305 -2.55 -18.52 33.92
C GLU A 305 -3.29 -17.38 34.63
N GLU A 306 -3.45 -16.23 33.97
CA GLU A 306 -4.10 -15.04 34.52
C GLU A 306 -5.59 -14.94 34.12
N GLY A 307 -6.14 -15.96 33.46
CA GLY A 307 -7.57 -16.08 33.21
C GLY A 307 -8.13 -15.17 32.12
N TYR A 308 -7.28 -14.66 31.20
CA TYR A 308 -7.72 -13.94 29.99
C TYR A 308 -8.44 -14.87 29.00
N VAL A 309 -8.08 -16.15 29.01
CA VAL A 309 -8.76 -17.19 28.22
C VAL A 309 -9.08 -18.38 29.11
N HIS A 310 -10.34 -18.84 29.04
CA HIS A 310 -10.75 -20.09 29.68
C HIS A 310 -10.58 -21.24 28.70
N LEU A 311 -9.59 -22.09 28.97
CA LEU A 311 -9.32 -23.29 28.19
C LEU A 311 -9.89 -24.51 28.92
N SER A 312 -10.65 -25.34 28.21
CA SER A 312 -10.97 -26.69 28.69
C SER A 312 -9.70 -27.52 28.87
N ARG A 313 -9.79 -28.61 29.63
CA ARG A 313 -8.65 -29.52 29.83
C ARG A 313 -8.13 -30.06 28.49
N GLU A 314 -9.05 -30.34 27.58
CA GLU A 314 -8.78 -30.84 26.24
C GLU A 314 -8.06 -29.78 25.39
N GLU A 315 -8.52 -28.53 25.40
CA GLU A 315 -7.90 -27.40 24.68
C GLU A 315 -6.50 -27.09 25.22
N ALA A 316 -6.33 -27.02 26.54
CA ALA A 316 -5.03 -26.81 27.17
C ALA A 316 -4.05 -27.95 26.87
N THR A 317 -4.54 -29.20 26.89
CA THR A 317 -3.75 -30.37 26.50
C THR A 317 -3.36 -30.31 25.02
N LEU A 318 -4.27 -29.89 24.14
CA LEU A 318 -3.99 -29.73 22.72
C LEU A 318 -2.88 -28.68 22.53
N LEU A 319 -3.04 -27.47 23.07
CA LEU A 319 -2.07 -26.37 22.96
C LEU A 319 -0.68 -26.74 23.52
N ALA A 320 -0.62 -27.39 24.68
CA ALA A 320 0.67 -27.83 25.27
C ALA A 320 1.41 -28.86 24.40
N ASN A 321 0.67 -29.61 23.58
CA ASN A 321 1.20 -30.63 22.68
C ASN A 321 1.37 -30.14 21.22
N LEU A 322 1.10 -28.86 20.93
CA LEU A 322 1.45 -28.20 19.67
C LEU A 322 2.94 -27.79 19.73
N PRO A 323 3.85 -28.69 19.32
CA PRO A 323 4.14 -28.87 17.91
C PRO A 323 3.83 -30.31 17.44
N ILE A 324 3.03 -30.41 16.39
CA ILE A 324 2.44 -31.66 15.87
C ILE A 324 3.54 -32.66 15.50
N ASP A 325 3.57 -33.82 16.17
CA ASP A 325 4.05 -35.06 15.57
C ASP A 325 3.04 -35.44 14.48
N GLU A 326 3.50 -35.61 13.24
CA GLU A 326 2.67 -35.90 12.05
C GLU A 326 1.72 -37.09 12.27
N ASN A 327 2.02 -37.98 13.22
CA ASN A 327 1.27 -39.19 13.50
C ASN A 327 0.24 -39.05 14.64
N ARG A 328 0.18 -37.90 15.34
CA ARG A 328 -0.71 -37.75 16.49
C ARG A 328 -2.11 -37.30 16.04
N PRO A 329 -3.17 -38.07 16.32
CA PRO A 329 -4.52 -37.67 15.96
C PRO A 329 -4.94 -36.44 16.76
N ILE A 330 -5.34 -35.38 16.06
CA ILE A 330 -5.93 -34.18 16.64
C ILE A 330 -7.44 -34.39 16.70
N ASP A 331 -8.04 -34.15 17.86
CA ASP A 331 -9.50 -34.16 18.00
C ASP A 331 -10.10 -32.95 17.25
N PRO A 332 -10.81 -33.14 16.13
CA PRO A 332 -11.34 -32.03 15.33
C PRO A 332 -12.36 -31.18 16.11
N LYS A 333 -13.04 -31.79 17.09
CA LYS A 333 -14.03 -31.10 17.92
C LYS A 333 -13.36 -30.07 18.83
N THR A 334 -12.33 -30.49 19.57
CA THR A 334 -11.49 -29.59 20.37
C THR A 334 -10.79 -28.53 19.50
N LEU A 335 -10.36 -28.88 18.29
CA LEU A 335 -9.73 -27.92 17.39
C LEU A 335 -10.72 -26.87 16.86
N THR A 336 -11.96 -27.26 16.57
CA THR A 336 -13.02 -26.35 16.10
C THR A 336 -13.52 -25.43 17.22
N THR A 337 -13.45 -25.87 18.48
CA THR A 337 -13.69 -24.94 19.58
C THR A 337 -12.56 -23.94 19.66
N LEU A 338 -11.30 -24.40 19.64
CA LEU A 338 -10.10 -23.56 19.74
C LEU A 338 -9.96 -22.53 18.61
N ILE A 339 -10.36 -22.92 17.40
CA ILE A 339 -10.29 -22.11 16.18
C ILE A 339 -11.72 -22.02 15.64
N PRO A 340 -12.48 -20.94 15.93
CA PRO A 340 -13.91 -20.90 15.61
C PRO A 340 -14.18 -20.63 14.14
N ASN A 341 -13.30 -19.89 13.44
CA ASN A 341 -13.51 -19.46 12.06
C ASN A 341 -12.21 -19.54 11.22
N GLY A 342 -12.33 -19.28 9.92
CA GLY A 342 -11.19 -19.35 8.99
C GLY A 342 -10.14 -18.24 9.17
N HIS A 343 -10.52 -17.09 9.72
CA HIS A 343 -9.57 -16.00 10.03
C HIS A 343 -8.69 -16.39 11.21
N GLU A 344 -9.27 -16.91 12.29
CA GLU A 344 -8.53 -17.42 13.43
C GLU A 344 -7.61 -18.60 13.03
N LEU A 345 -8.03 -19.43 12.06
CA LEU A 345 -7.14 -20.48 11.54
C LEU A 345 -5.88 -19.89 10.92
N ALA A 346 -6.00 -18.81 10.15
CA ALA A 346 -4.84 -18.15 9.57
C ALA A 346 -3.95 -17.51 10.65
N GLU A 347 -4.55 -16.87 11.66
CA GLU A 347 -3.82 -16.30 12.80
C GLU A 347 -3.12 -17.38 13.62
N CYS A 348 -3.72 -18.56 13.79
CA CYS A 348 -3.07 -19.72 14.40
C CYS A 348 -1.85 -20.20 13.59
N LEU A 349 -1.96 -20.24 12.26
CA LEU A 349 -0.85 -20.63 11.37
C LEU A 349 0.29 -19.61 11.34
N GLU A 350 -0.02 -18.33 11.58
CA GLU A 350 0.94 -17.24 11.73
C GLU A 350 1.60 -17.25 13.12
N PHE A 351 0.83 -17.52 14.16
CA PHE A 351 1.34 -17.70 15.52
C PHE A 351 2.40 -18.81 15.58
N PHE A 352 2.17 -19.89 14.82
CA PHE A 352 3.12 -20.98 14.59
C PHE A 352 3.86 -20.83 13.24
N SER A 353 4.32 -19.62 12.93
CA SER A 353 4.99 -19.30 11.66
C SER A 353 6.17 -20.22 11.36
N GLU A 354 6.89 -20.71 12.38
CA GLU A 354 8.08 -21.54 12.25
C GLU A 354 7.82 -23.02 11.94
N TRP A 355 6.56 -23.48 11.99
CA TRP A 355 6.25 -24.87 11.69
C TRP A 355 6.56 -25.26 10.26
N MET A 356 6.95 -26.52 10.07
CA MET A 356 7.06 -27.11 8.75
C MET A 356 5.69 -27.07 8.06
N ILE A 357 5.70 -26.89 6.75
CA ILE A 357 4.47 -26.77 5.98
C ILE A 357 3.61 -28.05 6.05
N GLU A 358 4.23 -29.21 6.25
CA GLU A 358 3.55 -30.49 6.48
C GLU A 358 2.75 -30.48 7.79
N GLN A 359 3.29 -29.90 8.87
CA GLN A 359 2.58 -29.72 10.14
C GLN A 359 1.40 -28.75 9.98
N LYS A 360 1.60 -27.65 9.26
CA LYS A 360 0.52 -26.70 8.95
C LYS A 360 -0.60 -27.35 8.13
N ILE A 361 -0.26 -28.20 7.16
CA ILE A 361 -1.24 -28.97 6.37
C ILE A 361 -2.03 -29.92 7.27
N ALA A 362 -1.36 -30.65 8.16
CA ALA A 362 -2.02 -31.57 9.08
C ALA A 362 -3.04 -30.86 9.98
N LEU A 363 -2.69 -29.67 10.50
CA LEU A 363 -3.61 -28.83 11.27
C LEU A 363 -4.84 -28.43 10.46
N VAL A 364 -4.64 -27.93 9.23
CA VAL A 364 -5.75 -27.50 8.37
C VAL A 364 -6.66 -28.68 8.02
N ILE A 365 -6.10 -29.85 7.70
CA ILE A 365 -6.90 -31.05 7.43
C ILE A 365 -7.74 -31.43 8.65
N ALA A 366 -7.14 -31.44 9.84
CA ALA A 366 -7.86 -31.73 11.07
C ALA A 366 -8.99 -30.73 11.32
N TYR A 367 -8.74 -29.43 11.09
CA TYR A 367 -9.74 -28.36 11.26
C TYR A 367 -10.92 -28.49 10.28
N LEU A 368 -10.65 -28.89 9.03
CA LEU A 368 -11.67 -28.99 8.00
C LEU A 368 -12.51 -30.27 8.08
N LYS A 369 -12.01 -31.33 8.73
CA LYS A 369 -12.55 -32.70 8.66
C LYS A 369 -14.05 -32.81 8.92
N ASP A 370 -14.57 -32.09 9.92
CA ASP A 370 -15.96 -32.19 10.36
C ASP A 370 -16.81 -30.96 9.96
N LYS A 371 -16.26 -30.07 9.12
CA LYS A 371 -16.94 -28.84 8.67
C LYS A 371 -17.81 -29.08 7.44
N THR A 372 -18.84 -28.25 7.27
CA THR A 372 -19.69 -28.30 6.08
C THR A 372 -18.90 -27.90 4.83
N ALA A 373 -19.42 -28.25 3.65
CA ALA A 373 -18.81 -27.87 2.38
C ALA A 373 -18.65 -26.35 2.22
N GLU A 374 -19.62 -25.58 2.72
CA GLU A 374 -19.60 -24.12 2.71
C GLU A 374 -18.52 -23.55 3.65
N ASP A 375 -18.43 -24.09 4.87
CA ASP A 375 -17.40 -23.69 5.84
C ASP A 375 -15.99 -24.05 5.38
N GLN A 376 -15.82 -25.22 4.76
CA GLN A 376 -14.54 -25.64 4.18
C GLN A 376 -14.12 -24.69 3.07
N GLU A 377 -15.05 -24.28 2.21
CA GLU A 377 -14.78 -23.33 1.14
C GLU A 377 -14.41 -21.94 1.67
N ALA A 378 -15.16 -21.42 2.64
CA ALA A 378 -14.89 -20.13 3.27
C ALA A 378 -13.48 -20.09 3.88
N ALA A 379 -13.11 -21.14 4.64
CA ALA A 379 -11.77 -21.26 5.23
C ALA A 379 -10.67 -21.34 4.16
N LEU A 380 -10.87 -22.13 3.10
CA LEU A 380 -9.90 -22.24 2.00
C LEU A 380 -9.74 -20.92 1.22
N ALA A 381 -10.80 -20.13 1.07
CA ALA A 381 -10.73 -18.81 0.44
C ALA A 381 -9.88 -17.84 1.27
N ILE A 382 -10.08 -17.81 2.59
CA ILE A 382 -9.27 -17.01 3.52
C ILE A 382 -7.79 -17.42 3.44
N LEU A 383 -7.50 -18.73 3.54
CA LEU A 383 -6.13 -19.25 3.43
C LEU A 383 -5.49 -19.01 2.06
N THR A 384 -6.28 -18.97 0.97
CA THR A 384 -5.74 -18.63 -0.36
C THR A 384 -5.20 -17.20 -0.38
N ASN A 385 -5.86 -16.28 0.32
CA ASN A 385 -5.44 -14.88 0.40
C ASN A 385 -4.27 -14.70 1.37
N GLN A 386 -4.32 -15.34 2.55
CA GLN A 386 -3.35 -15.11 3.63
C GLN A 386 -2.15 -16.05 3.58
N ALA A 387 -2.29 -17.27 3.07
CA ALA A 387 -1.24 -18.30 3.02
C ALA A 387 -1.24 -19.11 1.69
N PRO A 388 -1.05 -18.48 0.52
CA PRO A 388 -1.26 -19.12 -0.80
C PRO A 388 -0.41 -20.38 -1.04
N GLN A 389 0.84 -20.40 -0.54
CA GLN A 389 1.74 -21.54 -0.70
C GLN A 389 1.24 -22.79 0.05
N LEU A 390 0.64 -22.59 1.23
CA LEU A 390 0.05 -23.67 2.03
C LEU A 390 -1.15 -24.26 1.29
N THR A 391 -2.04 -23.41 0.78
CA THR A 391 -3.23 -23.83 0.03
C THR A 391 -2.86 -24.67 -1.20
N ILE A 392 -1.83 -24.29 -1.96
CA ILE A 392 -1.37 -25.07 -3.13
C ILE A 392 -0.97 -26.49 -2.73
N LYS A 393 -0.16 -26.64 -1.66
CA LYS A 393 0.26 -27.96 -1.18
C LYS A 393 -0.92 -28.79 -0.63
N LEU A 394 -1.85 -28.14 0.07
CA LEU A 394 -3.05 -28.77 0.61
C LEU A 394 -3.94 -29.34 -0.52
N LEU A 395 -4.26 -28.53 -1.53
CA LEU A 395 -5.08 -28.95 -2.66
C LEU A 395 -4.41 -30.04 -3.52
N LYS A 396 -3.07 -30.08 -3.55
CA LYS A 396 -2.32 -31.15 -4.22
C LYS A 396 -2.45 -32.49 -3.49
N SER A 397 -2.38 -32.48 -2.16
CA SER A 397 -2.41 -33.68 -1.33
C SER A 397 -3.82 -34.20 -1.02
N GLN A 398 -4.84 -33.34 -1.05
CA GLN A 398 -6.22 -33.68 -0.69
C GLN A 398 -7.19 -33.56 -1.88
N ALA A 399 -7.49 -34.68 -2.54
CA ALA A 399 -8.33 -34.70 -3.74
C ALA A 399 -9.77 -34.23 -3.50
N HIS A 400 -10.36 -34.54 -2.34
CA HIS A 400 -11.73 -34.13 -1.99
C HIS A 400 -11.84 -32.60 -1.81
N LEU A 401 -10.91 -31.99 -1.06
CA LEU A 401 -10.85 -30.53 -0.88
C LEU A 401 -10.61 -29.81 -2.22
N ARG A 402 -9.74 -30.38 -3.07
CA ARG A 402 -9.52 -29.88 -4.43
C ARG A 402 -10.80 -29.86 -5.24
N GLN A 403 -11.57 -30.95 -5.24
CA GLN A 403 -12.81 -31.02 -6.02
C GLN A 403 -13.86 -30.04 -5.50
N LEU A 404 -14.03 -29.96 -4.17
CA LEU A 404 -14.97 -29.03 -3.53
C LEU A 404 -14.63 -27.58 -3.89
N TYR A 405 -13.39 -27.16 -3.63
CA TYR A 405 -12.95 -25.78 -3.88
C TYR A 405 -13.03 -25.42 -5.38
N PHE A 406 -12.71 -26.38 -6.26
CA PHE A 406 -12.82 -26.20 -7.71
C PHE A 406 -14.26 -25.97 -8.17
N SER A 407 -15.20 -26.82 -7.73
CA SER A 407 -16.61 -26.68 -8.09
C SER A 407 -17.20 -25.35 -7.65
N THR A 408 -16.90 -24.90 -6.44
CA THR A 408 -17.43 -23.61 -5.98
C THR A 408 -16.74 -22.42 -6.63
N ALA A 409 -15.44 -22.49 -6.91
CA ALA A 409 -14.74 -21.46 -7.66
C ALA A 409 -15.34 -21.26 -9.06
N ILE A 410 -15.79 -22.33 -9.74
CA ILE A 410 -16.53 -22.24 -11.00
C ILE A 410 -17.86 -21.51 -10.79
N GLN A 411 -18.65 -21.89 -9.78
CA GLN A 411 -19.95 -21.28 -9.48
C GLN A 411 -19.84 -19.77 -9.18
N LYS A 412 -18.82 -19.37 -8.41
CA LYS A 412 -18.53 -17.98 -8.05
C LYS A 412 -17.79 -17.20 -9.16
N ASN A 413 -17.49 -17.82 -10.30
CA ASN A 413 -16.72 -17.25 -11.41
C ASN A 413 -15.30 -16.77 -11.01
N ASN A 414 -14.67 -17.38 -10.01
CA ASN A 414 -13.33 -17.03 -9.56
C ASN A 414 -12.26 -17.75 -10.41
N VAL A 415 -11.83 -17.12 -11.50
CA VAL A 415 -10.87 -17.72 -12.45
C VAL A 415 -9.49 -18.00 -11.86
N ALA A 416 -9.03 -17.21 -10.89
CA ALA A 416 -7.72 -17.42 -10.26
C ALA A 416 -7.71 -18.74 -9.46
N SER A 417 -8.74 -18.96 -8.64
CA SER A 417 -8.90 -20.21 -7.87
C SER A 417 -9.10 -21.42 -8.78
N VAL A 418 -9.87 -21.27 -9.87
CA VAL A 418 -10.06 -22.33 -10.89
C VAL A 418 -8.73 -22.75 -11.51
N LYS A 419 -7.91 -21.79 -11.98
CA LYS A 419 -6.59 -22.11 -12.56
C LYS A 419 -5.68 -22.81 -11.56
N THR A 420 -5.69 -22.36 -10.31
CA THR A 420 -4.92 -22.96 -9.22
C THR A 420 -5.29 -24.43 -9.03
N CYS A 421 -6.60 -24.74 -8.96
CA CYS A 421 -7.09 -26.11 -8.82
C CYS A 421 -6.71 -27.01 -10.00
N VAL A 422 -6.83 -26.51 -11.24
CA VAL A 422 -6.48 -27.28 -12.44
C VAL A 422 -4.98 -27.60 -12.47
N GLN A 423 -4.11 -26.65 -12.10
CA GLN A 423 -2.67 -26.89 -12.01
C GLN A 423 -2.28 -27.97 -11.00
N VAL A 424 -3.09 -28.18 -9.96
CA VAL A 424 -2.88 -29.23 -8.96
C VAL A 424 -3.73 -30.49 -9.21
N GLY A 425 -4.32 -30.62 -10.41
CA GLY A 425 -4.94 -31.86 -10.89
C GLY A 425 -6.47 -31.90 -10.90
N ALA A 426 -7.16 -30.75 -10.87
CA ALA A 426 -8.60 -30.70 -11.17
C ALA A 426 -8.86 -30.80 -12.68
N ASP A 427 -10.03 -31.34 -13.07
CA ASP A 427 -10.38 -31.54 -14.47
C ASP A 427 -10.63 -30.21 -15.19
N ILE A 428 -9.73 -29.85 -16.11
CA ILE A 428 -9.81 -28.63 -16.89
C ILE A 428 -11.10 -28.55 -17.73
N ASN A 429 -11.63 -29.68 -18.20
CA ASN A 429 -12.76 -29.71 -19.13
C ASN A 429 -14.02 -29.08 -18.55
N ALA A 430 -14.27 -29.28 -17.25
CA ALA A 430 -15.38 -28.66 -16.53
C ALA A 430 -15.26 -27.13 -16.42
N ALA A 431 -14.03 -26.59 -16.47
CA ALA A 431 -13.76 -25.16 -16.32
C ALA A 431 -13.66 -24.40 -17.65
N LEU A 432 -13.49 -25.09 -18.80
CA LEU A 432 -13.27 -24.44 -20.10
C LEU A 432 -14.32 -23.37 -20.45
N PRO A 433 -15.65 -23.56 -20.23
CA PRO A 433 -16.66 -22.53 -20.52
C PRO A 433 -16.45 -21.21 -19.75
N LEU A 434 -15.94 -21.29 -18.53
CA LEU A 434 -15.60 -20.12 -17.71
C LEU A 434 -14.27 -19.51 -18.17
N LEU A 435 -13.25 -20.34 -18.39
CA LEU A 435 -11.90 -19.90 -18.77
C LEU A 435 -11.83 -19.20 -20.14
N PHE A 436 -12.76 -19.52 -21.06
CA PHE A 436 -12.82 -18.94 -22.40
C PHE A 436 -13.85 -17.81 -22.56
N ARG A 437 -14.43 -17.30 -21.46
CA ARG A 437 -15.20 -16.05 -21.50
C ARG A 437 -14.33 -14.88 -21.96
N GLU A 438 -14.96 -13.85 -22.50
CA GLU A 438 -14.30 -12.74 -23.18
C GLU A 438 -13.23 -12.03 -22.32
N ASP A 439 -13.55 -11.79 -21.06
CA ASP A 439 -12.72 -11.21 -20.00
C ASP A 439 -11.49 -12.06 -19.65
N HIS A 440 -11.55 -13.39 -19.86
CA HIS A 440 -10.52 -14.30 -19.39
C HIS A 440 -9.72 -15.00 -20.50
N LYS A 441 -10.30 -15.17 -21.70
CA LYS A 441 -9.75 -15.94 -22.81
C LYS A 441 -8.30 -15.61 -23.13
N SER A 442 -7.93 -14.33 -23.21
CA SER A 442 -6.55 -13.94 -23.53
C SER A 442 -5.56 -14.48 -22.48
N SER A 443 -5.88 -14.32 -21.20
CA SER A 443 -5.07 -14.82 -20.09
C SER A 443 -5.02 -16.35 -20.06
N THR A 444 -6.13 -17.01 -20.41
CA THR A 444 -6.24 -18.47 -20.47
C THR A 444 -5.37 -19.05 -21.59
N LEU A 445 -5.32 -18.41 -22.76
CA LEU A 445 -4.48 -18.88 -23.87
C LEU A 445 -2.98 -18.87 -23.52
N TYR A 446 -2.49 -17.83 -22.85
CA TYR A 446 -1.11 -17.80 -22.35
C TYR A 446 -0.88 -18.87 -21.29
N TRP A 447 -1.82 -19.01 -20.36
CA TRP A 447 -1.73 -20.00 -19.30
C TRP A 447 -1.71 -21.43 -19.85
N LEU A 448 -2.56 -21.76 -20.82
CA LEU A 448 -2.55 -23.08 -21.49
C LEU A 448 -1.23 -23.34 -22.21
N HIS A 449 -0.72 -22.37 -22.96
CA HIS A 449 0.58 -22.50 -23.62
C HIS A 449 1.71 -22.80 -22.62
N ASP A 450 1.68 -22.17 -21.45
CA ASP A 450 2.65 -22.40 -20.38
C ASP A 450 2.52 -23.77 -19.69
N HIS A 451 1.42 -24.49 -19.92
CA HIS A 451 1.11 -25.76 -19.27
C HIS A 451 0.67 -26.81 -20.31
N PRO A 452 1.56 -27.24 -21.22
CA PRO A 452 1.21 -28.18 -22.28
C PRO A 452 0.70 -29.54 -21.76
N ALA A 453 1.10 -29.93 -20.54
CA ALA A 453 0.55 -31.11 -19.87
C ALA A 453 -0.96 -30.99 -19.61
N LEU A 454 -1.47 -29.79 -19.32
CA LEU A 454 -2.92 -29.56 -19.16
C LEU A 454 -3.64 -29.62 -20.51
N ILE A 455 -3.01 -29.12 -21.58
CA ILE A 455 -3.56 -29.22 -22.94
C ILE A 455 -3.79 -30.68 -23.32
N ALA A 456 -2.89 -31.59 -22.94
CA ALA A 456 -3.04 -33.01 -23.20
C ALA A 456 -4.23 -33.66 -22.46
N THR A 457 -4.79 -33.01 -21.43
CA THR A 457 -5.97 -33.48 -20.69
C THR A 457 -7.30 -32.93 -21.24
N ILE A 458 -7.24 -32.02 -22.22
CA ILE A 458 -8.44 -31.51 -22.89
C ILE A 458 -9.04 -32.63 -23.75
N THR A 459 -10.36 -32.76 -23.71
CA THR A 459 -11.13 -33.81 -24.40
C THR A 459 -12.01 -33.21 -25.50
N SER A 460 -12.52 -34.06 -26.40
CA SER A 460 -13.47 -33.67 -27.45
C SER A 460 -14.76 -33.09 -26.84
N ALA A 461 -15.20 -33.62 -25.68
CA ALA A 461 -16.33 -33.06 -24.94
C ALA A 461 -16.04 -31.64 -24.41
N GLY A 462 -14.86 -31.41 -23.82
CA GLY A 462 -14.44 -30.08 -23.37
C GLY A 462 -14.32 -29.07 -24.51
N MET A 463 -13.82 -29.49 -25.67
CA MET A 463 -13.72 -28.66 -26.87
C MET A 463 -15.09 -28.28 -27.46
N ASN A 464 -16.09 -29.16 -27.32
CA ASN A 464 -17.48 -28.94 -27.73
C ASN A 464 -18.32 -28.17 -26.69
N ALA A 465 -17.79 -27.94 -25.48
CA ALA A 465 -18.50 -27.20 -24.46
C ALA A 465 -18.79 -25.77 -24.93
N THR A 466 -20.01 -25.28 -24.65
CA THR A 466 -20.47 -23.97 -25.09
C THR A 466 -20.19 -22.90 -24.04
N ILE A 467 -19.76 -21.72 -24.51
CA ILE A 467 -19.52 -20.57 -23.63
C ILE A 467 -20.87 -19.94 -23.29
N SER A 468 -21.12 -19.74 -22.00
CA SER A 468 -22.43 -19.31 -21.50
C SER A 468 -22.69 -17.80 -21.54
N LYS A 469 -21.64 -16.96 -21.61
CA LYS A 469 -21.74 -15.49 -21.52
C LYS A 469 -20.65 -14.77 -22.32
N GLY A 470 -20.91 -13.50 -22.68
CA GLY A 470 -19.95 -12.58 -23.34
C GLY A 470 -19.94 -12.67 -24.87
N LYS A 471 -19.00 -12.01 -25.55
CA LYS A 471 -18.88 -11.99 -27.03
C LYS A 471 -18.82 -13.36 -27.71
N TYR A 472 -18.43 -14.40 -26.98
CA TYR A 472 -18.35 -15.77 -27.48
C TYR A 472 -19.53 -16.65 -27.02
N GLN A 473 -20.57 -16.08 -26.44
CA GLN A 473 -21.76 -16.82 -25.99
C GLN A 473 -22.34 -17.69 -27.12
N GLY A 474 -22.68 -18.93 -26.77
CA GLY A 474 -23.24 -19.91 -27.70
C GLY A 474 -22.23 -20.56 -28.64
N LYS A 475 -20.97 -20.08 -28.66
CA LYS A 475 -19.89 -20.72 -29.43
C LYS A 475 -19.21 -21.80 -28.61
N THR A 476 -18.66 -22.81 -29.28
CA THR A 476 -17.84 -23.83 -28.62
C THR A 476 -16.42 -23.31 -28.34
N ILE A 477 -15.69 -24.01 -27.47
CA ILE A 477 -14.27 -23.73 -27.22
C ILE A 477 -13.46 -23.89 -28.51
N ALA A 478 -13.74 -24.93 -29.30
CA ALA A 478 -13.11 -25.18 -30.59
C ALA A 478 -13.33 -24.02 -31.59
N GLU A 479 -14.56 -23.51 -31.69
CA GLU A 479 -14.86 -22.33 -32.51
C GLU A 479 -14.14 -21.08 -32.00
N THR A 480 -14.02 -20.91 -30.68
CA THR A 480 -13.35 -19.75 -30.09
C THR A 480 -11.84 -19.77 -30.34
N LEU A 481 -11.21 -20.94 -30.25
CA LEU A 481 -9.79 -21.13 -30.58
C LEU A 481 -9.52 -20.81 -32.05
N THR A 482 -10.32 -21.35 -32.97
CA THR A 482 -10.14 -21.16 -34.42
C THR A 482 -10.41 -19.72 -34.88
N ASN A 483 -11.30 -18.99 -34.20
CA ASN A 483 -11.64 -17.61 -34.54
C ASN A 483 -10.60 -16.57 -34.12
N THR A 484 -9.53 -16.93 -33.40
CA THR A 484 -8.53 -15.96 -32.92
C THR A 484 -7.12 -16.31 -33.38
N LYS A 485 -6.30 -15.31 -33.73
CA LYS A 485 -4.91 -15.51 -34.15
C LYS A 485 -4.10 -16.33 -33.12
N LYS A 486 -4.21 -15.97 -31.83
CA LYS A 486 -3.54 -16.69 -30.73
C LYS A 486 -4.07 -18.11 -30.52
N GLY A 487 -5.39 -18.31 -30.61
CA GLY A 487 -5.98 -19.64 -30.50
C GLY A 487 -5.54 -20.57 -31.63
N ARG A 488 -5.50 -20.07 -32.88
CA ARG A 488 -4.94 -20.80 -34.02
C ARG A 488 -3.48 -21.16 -33.82
N GLN A 489 -2.66 -20.25 -33.32
CA GLN A 489 -1.27 -20.56 -33.00
C GLN A 489 -1.17 -21.67 -31.94
N LEU A 490 -1.96 -21.61 -30.86
CA LEU A 490 -1.97 -22.65 -29.83
C LEU A 490 -2.33 -24.01 -30.41
N LEU A 491 -3.33 -24.06 -31.30
CA LEU A 491 -3.68 -25.28 -32.04
C LEU A 491 -2.49 -25.80 -32.86
N LEU A 492 -1.80 -24.94 -33.60
CA LEU A 492 -0.65 -25.31 -34.44
C LEU A 492 0.60 -25.78 -33.69
N GLU A 493 0.77 -25.33 -32.45
CA GLU A 493 1.92 -25.69 -31.61
C GLU A 493 1.67 -26.96 -30.78
N ASN A 494 0.41 -27.41 -30.65
CA ASN A 494 0.04 -28.51 -29.76
C ASN A 494 -0.61 -29.68 -30.53
N PRO A 495 0.11 -30.80 -30.76
CA PRO A 495 -0.41 -31.95 -31.50
C PRO A 495 -1.70 -32.56 -30.93
N ALA A 496 -1.85 -32.55 -29.60
CA ALA A 496 -3.07 -33.04 -28.94
C ALA A 496 -4.31 -32.26 -29.39
N LEU A 497 -4.24 -30.93 -29.44
CA LEU A 497 -5.35 -30.12 -29.92
C LEU A 497 -5.60 -30.29 -31.42
N GLN A 498 -4.56 -30.52 -32.23
CA GLN A 498 -4.72 -30.81 -33.66
C GLN A 498 -5.45 -32.10 -33.92
N THR A 499 -5.27 -33.09 -33.05
CA THR A 499 -5.96 -34.39 -33.14
C THR A 499 -7.44 -34.27 -32.73
N LEU A 500 -7.74 -33.41 -31.74
CA LEU A 500 -9.11 -33.18 -31.26
C LEU A 500 -9.95 -32.28 -32.18
N LEU A 501 -9.31 -31.42 -32.98
CA LEU A 501 -10.00 -30.44 -33.83
C LEU A 501 -10.88 -31.08 -34.94
N PRO A 502 -10.42 -32.11 -35.69
CA PRO A 502 -11.23 -32.81 -36.68
C PRO A 502 -12.46 -33.50 -36.09
N GLU A 503 -12.36 -34.04 -34.87
CA GLU A 503 -13.47 -34.71 -34.16
C GLU A 503 -14.56 -33.73 -33.69
N THR A 504 -14.23 -32.44 -33.58
CA THR A 504 -15.10 -31.41 -32.99
C THR A 504 -15.64 -30.42 -34.02
N LEU A 505 -14.99 -30.28 -35.19
CA LEU A 505 -15.34 -29.31 -36.23
C LEU A 505 -15.29 -29.93 -37.65
N ALA A 506 -16.10 -30.97 -37.90
CA ALA A 506 -16.10 -31.84 -39.09
C ALA A 506 -16.12 -31.17 -40.49
N HIS A 507 -16.20 -29.84 -40.61
CA HIS A 507 -16.31 -29.13 -41.91
C HIS A 507 -15.43 -27.87 -42.06
N ARG A 508 -14.31 -27.73 -41.32
CA ARG A 508 -13.53 -26.47 -41.30
C ARG A 508 -12.04 -26.61 -41.68
N SER A 509 -11.73 -27.39 -42.72
CA SER A 509 -10.34 -27.58 -43.23
C SER A 509 -9.65 -26.27 -43.67
N ASP A 510 -10.42 -25.23 -44.01
CA ASP A 510 -9.90 -23.94 -44.47
C ASP A 510 -9.20 -23.13 -43.37
N TYR A 511 -9.56 -23.34 -42.09
CA TYR A 511 -8.94 -22.63 -40.97
C TYR A 511 -7.55 -23.16 -40.64
N LEU A 512 -7.33 -24.47 -40.75
CA LEU A 512 -6.00 -25.08 -40.63
C LEU A 512 -5.08 -24.61 -41.77
N LYS A 513 -5.63 -24.46 -42.99
CA LYS A 513 -4.90 -23.87 -44.13
C LYS A 513 -4.52 -22.41 -43.87
N GLN A 514 -5.46 -21.59 -43.38
CA GLN A 514 -5.20 -20.19 -43.04
C GLN A 514 -4.18 -20.05 -41.90
N ALA A 515 -4.28 -20.88 -40.86
CA ALA A 515 -3.32 -20.91 -39.77
C ALA A 515 -1.91 -21.29 -40.26
N ASN A 516 -1.79 -22.32 -41.11
CA ASN A 516 -0.51 -22.72 -41.69
C ASN A 516 0.10 -21.65 -42.60
N ALA A 517 -0.71 -20.92 -43.36
CA ALA A 517 -0.25 -19.77 -44.16
C ALA A 517 0.22 -18.60 -43.25
N GLU A 518 -0.49 -18.33 -42.15
CA GLU A 518 -0.07 -17.35 -41.13
C GLU A 518 1.24 -17.78 -40.45
N LYS A 519 1.43 -19.09 -40.15
CA LYS A 519 2.68 -19.63 -39.57
C LYS A 519 3.90 -19.41 -40.46
N GLN A 520 3.75 -19.45 -41.78
CA GLN A 520 4.85 -19.28 -42.75
C GLN A 520 5.23 -17.80 -42.99
N SER A 521 4.32 -16.88 -42.72
CA SER A 521 4.54 -15.42 -42.88
C SER A 521 5.05 -14.73 -41.61
N ILE A 522 5.14 -15.46 -40.50
CA ILE A 522 5.48 -14.91 -39.19
C ILE A 522 6.83 -15.47 -38.75
N ASN A 523 7.79 -14.57 -38.55
CA ASN A 523 9.15 -14.90 -38.16
C ASN A 523 9.11 -15.65 -36.81
N ALA A 524 9.49 -16.94 -36.80
CA ALA A 524 9.41 -17.81 -35.63
C ALA A 524 10.17 -17.29 -34.38
N LEU A 525 11.02 -16.27 -34.55
CA LEU A 525 11.75 -15.55 -33.51
C LEU A 525 10.92 -14.50 -32.73
N GLU A 526 9.77 -14.05 -33.26
CA GLU A 526 8.83 -13.12 -32.62
C GLU A 526 7.54 -13.81 -32.12
N GLY A 527 7.69 -15.05 -31.63
CA GLY A 527 6.61 -15.98 -31.25
C GLY A 527 5.45 -15.36 -30.45
N PHE A 528 4.22 -15.64 -30.90
CA PHE A 528 2.98 -15.25 -30.21
C PHE A 528 2.91 -15.65 -28.73
N PHE A 529 3.64 -16.72 -28.37
CA PHE A 529 3.78 -17.23 -27.02
C PHE A 529 5.23 -17.24 -26.52
N LYS A 530 6.14 -16.47 -27.14
CA LYS A 530 7.51 -16.32 -26.66
C LYS A 530 7.47 -15.91 -25.19
N LYS A 531 7.79 -16.87 -24.32
CA LYS A 531 7.78 -16.67 -22.88
C LYS A 531 8.94 -15.75 -22.58
N VAL A 532 8.60 -14.54 -22.17
CA VAL A 532 9.57 -13.63 -21.61
C VAL A 532 10.23 -14.34 -20.43
N ASP A 533 11.56 -14.33 -20.34
CA ASP A 533 12.26 -14.89 -19.17
C ASP A 533 11.60 -14.32 -17.90
N PRO A 534 11.16 -15.15 -16.94
CA PRO A 534 10.56 -14.65 -15.70
C PRO A 534 11.47 -13.65 -14.97
N LEU A 535 12.79 -13.81 -15.06
CA LEU A 535 13.74 -12.84 -14.52
C LEU A 535 13.80 -11.55 -15.35
N ALA A 536 13.52 -11.59 -16.66
CA ALA A 536 13.41 -10.38 -17.48
C ALA A 536 12.13 -9.61 -17.14
N MET A 537 11.01 -10.32 -16.93
CA MET A 537 9.77 -9.72 -16.40
C MET A 537 10.00 -9.10 -15.02
N GLN A 538 10.68 -9.84 -14.12
CA GLN A 538 10.99 -9.36 -12.78
C GLN A 538 11.92 -8.16 -12.79
N LEU A 539 12.99 -8.19 -13.59
CA LEU A 539 13.90 -7.06 -13.77
C LEU A 539 13.15 -5.86 -14.33
N GLY A 540 12.37 -6.03 -15.40
CA GLY A 540 11.52 -4.96 -15.94
C GLY A 540 10.56 -4.38 -14.90
N GLN A 541 9.98 -5.23 -14.04
CA GLN A 541 9.09 -4.80 -12.95
C GLN A 541 9.85 -3.98 -11.91
N TYR A 542 11.05 -4.39 -11.51
CA TYR A 542 11.92 -3.61 -10.62
C TYR A 542 12.28 -2.26 -11.23
N ILE A 543 12.53 -2.19 -12.54
CA ILE A 543 12.81 -0.92 -13.21
C ILE A 543 11.62 0.03 -13.14
N VAL A 544 10.42 -0.41 -13.54
CA VAL A 544 9.25 0.50 -13.55
C VAL A 544 8.75 0.86 -12.14
N TYR A 545 9.14 0.08 -11.13
CA TYR A 545 8.92 0.41 -9.71
C TYR A 545 10.05 1.22 -9.09
N GLY A 546 11.12 1.51 -9.83
CA GLY A 546 12.25 2.26 -9.31
C GLY A 546 13.03 1.52 -8.21
N ASP A 547 13.01 0.18 -8.16
CA ASP A 547 13.66 -0.60 -7.11
C ASP A 547 15.15 -0.80 -7.41
N LEU A 548 15.95 0.17 -6.99
CA LEU A 548 17.41 0.21 -7.20
C LEU A 548 18.12 -0.97 -6.52
N THR A 549 17.78 -1.25 -5.26
CA THR A 549 18.45 -2.26 -4.46
C THR A 549 18.20 -3.67 -5.01
N LYS A 550 16.95 -4.01 -5.36
CA LYS A 550 16.66 -5.32 -5.96
C LYS A 550 17.26 -5.44 -7.36
N THR A 551 17.27 -4.36 -8.14
CA THR A 551 17.93 -4.33 -9.46
C THR A 551 19.43 -4.61 -9.33
N GLU A 552 20.15 -3.84 -8.51
CA GLU A 552 21.60 -4.06 -8.31
C GLU A 552 21.92 -5.46 -7.81
N LYS A 553 21.14 -5.97 -6.83
CA LYS A 553 21.35 -7.30 -6.27
C LYS A 553 21.24 -8.37 -7.35
N LEU A 554 20.18 -8.31 -8.16
CA LEU A 554 19.93 -9.27 -9.24
C LEU A 554 21.05 -9.22 -10.30
N LEU A 555 21.48 -8.02 -10.72
CA LEU A 555 22.55 -7.85 -11.69
C LEU A 555 23.89 -8.39 -11.17
N LYS A 556 24.26 -8.07 -9.93
CA LYS A 556 25.48 -8.57 -9.27
C LYS A 556 25.49 -10.09 -9.12
N GLU A 557 24.35 -10.69 -8.78
CA GLU A 557 24.20 -12.14 -8.65
C GLU A 557 24.35 -12.84 -10.00
N LEU A 558 23.68 -12.35 -11.04
CA LEU A 558 23.75 -12.93 -12.38
C LEU A 558 25.10 -12.73 -13.05
N LEU A 559 25.78 -11.62 -12.78
CA LEU A 559 27.14 -11.40 -13.26
C LEU A 559 28.12 -12.46 -12.74
N LYS A 560 27.91 -12.95 -11.51
CA LYS A 560 28.74 -14.02 -10.92
C LYS A 560 28.33 -15.41 -11.39
N THR A 561 27.03 -15.66 -11.50
CA THR A 561 26.49 -17.01 -11.66
C THR A 561 26.19 -17.38 -13.12
N ASN A 562 25.77 -16.43 -13.95
CA ASN A 562 25.40 -16.69 -15.34
C ASN A 562 25.45 -15.42 -16.24
N PRO A 563 26.64 -14.98 -16.69
CA PRO A 563 26.81 -13.79 -17.52
C PRO A 563 26.02 -13.81 -18.84
N LYS A 564 25.91 -14.98 -19.48
CA LYS A 564 25.14 -15.12 -20.74
C LYS A 564 23.64 -14.87 -20.52
N ARG A 565 23.11 -15.28 -19.37
CA ARG A 565 21.72 -14.98 -19.02
C ARG A 565 21.53 -13.50 -18.74
N LEU A 566 22.49 -12.85 -18.06
CA LEU A 566 22.47 -11.40 -17.83
C LEU A 566 22.36 -10.62 -19.15
N GLU A 567 23.20 -10.93 -20.13
CA GLU A 567 23.15 -10.32 -21.48
C GLU A 567 21.77 -10.49 -22.14
N LYS A 568 21.18 -11.69 -22.03
CA LYS A 568 19.82 -11.94 -22.50
C LYS A 568 18.78 -11.07 -21.78
N LEU A 569 18.85 -10.93 -20.46
CA LEU A 569 17.88 -10.12 -19.69
C LEU A 569 17.95 -8.63 -20.04
N LEU A 570 19.15 -8.11 -20.31
CA LEU A 570 19.38 -6.69 -20.64
C LEU A 570 18.90 -6.33 -22.05
N THR A 571 18.70 -7.33 -22.92
CA THR A 571 18.28 -7.15 -24.32
C THR A 571 16.85 -7.63 -24.60
N GLU A 572 16.26 -8.43 -23.71
CA GLU A 572 14.92 -8.95 -23.84
C GLU A 572 13.85 -7.86 -23.58
N LYS A 573 12.92 -7.71 -24.54
CA LYS A 573 11.83 -6.73 -24.48
C LYS A 573 10.64 -7.31 -23.72
N VAL A 574 10.23 -6.65 -22.66
CA VAL A 574 9.15 -7.09 -21.76
C VAL A 574 7.98 -6.12 -21.77
N THR A 575 6.81 -6.55 -21.28
CA THR A 575 5.67 -5.66 -21.05
C THR A 575 5.29 -5.72 -19.58
N VAL A 576 5.53 -4.62 -18.86
CA VAL A 576 5.32 -4.50 -17.42
C VAL A 576 4.45 -3.28 -17.11
N THR A 577 3.81 -3.28 -15.94
CA THR A 577 2.91 -2.21 -15.53
C THR A 577 3.52 -1.43 -14.36
N ASP A 578 3.57 -0.10 -14.49
CA ASP A 578 4.05 0.79 -13.42
C ASP A 578 2.97 1.05 -12.35
N TYR A 579 3.31 1.79 -11.29
CA TYR A 579 2.35 2.19 -10.25
C TYR A 579 1.20 3.03 -10.80
N SER A 580 1.39 3.66 -11.96
CA SER A 580 0.41 4.51 -12.65
C SER A 580 -0.59 3.71 -13.52
N ARG A 581 -0.54 2.37 -13.47
CA ARG A 581 -1.24 1.44 -14.38
C ARG A 581 -0.84 1.61 -15.86
N ARG A 582 0.23 2.35 -16.18
CA ARG A 582 0.77 2.45 -17.54
C ARG A 582 1.53 1.20 -17.89
N GLN A 583 1.36 0.74 -19.12
CA GLN A 583 2.11 -0.39 -19.64
C GLN A 583 3.37 0.09 -20.36
N SER A 584 4.54 -0.26 -19.83
CA SER A 584 5.81 -0.18 -20.56
C SER A 584 5.86 -1.32 -21.58
N LYS A 585 5.27 -1.10 -22.76
CA LYS A 585 5.07 -2.15 -23.77
C LYS A 585 6.33 -2.42 -24.58
N LYS A 586 6.79 -3.69 -24.55
CA LYS A 586 7.90 -4.21 -25.34
C LYS A 586 9.18 -3.37 -25.20
N LYS A 587 9.59 -3.07 -23.98
CA LYS A 587 10.81 -2.33 -23.66
C LYS A 587 11.82 -3.23 -22.97
N THR A 588 13.10 -3.03 -23.25
CA THR A 588 14.18 -3.61 -22.43
C THR A 588 14.24 -2.90 -21.07
N PRO A 589 14.97 -3.44 -20.07
CA PRO A 589 15.19 -2.75 -18.80
C PRO A 589 15.77 -1.33 -18.96
N PHE A 590 16.78 -1.16 -19.82
CA PHE A 590 17.40 0.15 -20.05
C PHE A 590 16.45 1.12 -20.75
N GLN A 591 15.70 0.66 -21.76
CA GLN A 591 14.68 1.47 -22.42
C GLN A 591 13.56 1.90 -21.46
N ALA A 592 13.13 1.02 -20.55
CA ALA A 592 12.13 1.36 -19.54
C ALA A 592 12.64 2.43 -18.57
N ALA A 593 13.91 2.35 -18.14
CA ALA A 593 14.54 3.36 -17.30
C ALA A 593 14.67 4.71 -18.02
N LEU A 594 15.06 4.71 -19.30
CA LEU A 594 15.11 5.91 -20.15
C LEU A 594 13.73 6.56 -20.29
N CYS A 595 12.69 5.77 -20.57
CA CYS A 595 11.32 6.25 -20.68
C CYS A 595 10.79 6.88 -19.37
N ALA A 596 11.34 6.49 -18.22
CA ALA A 596 11.01 7.04 -16.90
C ALA A 596 11.91 8.21 -16.46
N TRP A 597 12.95 8.54 -17.24
CA TRP A 597 14.04 9.44 -16.82
C TRP A 597 14.69 9.02 -15.49
N ASP A 598 14.85 7.72 -15.27
CA ASP A 598 15.55 7.18 -14.09
C ASP A 598 17.06 7.06 -14.36
N ASP A 599 17.75 8.17 -14.12
CA ASP A 599 19.18 8.33 -14.33
C ASP A 599 20.05 7.35 -13.55
N GLU A 600 19.69 7.07 -12.30
CA GLU A 600 20.38 6.14 -11.41
C GLU A 600 20.23 4.69 -11.89
N LEU A 601 19.02 4.26 -12.27
CA LEU A 601 18.82 2.91 -12.84
C LEU A 601 19.48 2.77 -14.20
N CYS A 602 19.42 3.80 -15.05
CA CYS A 602 20.18 3.84 -16.30
C CYS A 602 21.66 3.61 -16.03
N LYS A 603 22.25 4.34 -15.07
CA LYS A 603 23.68 4.25 -14.72
C LYS A 603 24.10 2.84 -14.28
N ILE A 604 23.27 2.13 -13.54
CA ILE A 604 23.56 0.75 -13.11
C ILE A 604 23.44 -0.23 -14.28
N LEU A 605 22.42 -0.10 -15.11
CA LEU A 605 22.21 -1.01 -16.24
C LEU A 605 23.35 -0.91 -17.27
N VAL A 606 23.81 0.30 -17.59
CA VAL A 606 24.87 0.51 -18.58
C VAL A 606 26.23 -0.04 -18.14
N GLN A 607 26.48 -0.21 -16.84
CA GLN A 607 27.72 -0.85 -16.34
C GLN A 607 27.85 -2.32 -16.76
N HIS A 608 26.75 -2.93 -17.20
CA HIS A 608 26.68 -4.34 -17.59
C HIS A 608 26.43 -4.54 -19.08
N MET A 609 26.51 -3.47 -19.90
CA MET A 609 26.20 -3.48 -21.33
C MET A 609 27.41 -3.01 -22.15
N SER A 610 27.52 -3.49 -23.40
CA SER A 610 28.50 -2.94 -24.34
C SER A 610 28.09 -1.55 -24.82
N GLN A 611 29.07 -0.73 -25.23
CA GLN A 611 28.82 0.61 -25.77
C GLN A 611 27.87 0.58 -26.98
N ASP A 612 28.06 -0.37 -27.89
CA ASP A 612 27.21 -0.56 -29.07
C ASP A 612 25.76 -0.87 -28.70
N GLU A 613 25.54 -1.70 -27.68
CA GLU A 613 24.20 -2.08 -27.24
C GLU A 613 23.49 -0.92 -26.52
N ILE A 614 24.22 -0.15 -25.72
CA ILE A 614 23.71 1.09 -25.10
C ILE A 614 23.26 2.06 -26.19
N ALA A 615 24.14 2.31 -27.17
CA ALA A 615 23.86 3.19 -28.31
C ALA A 615 22.63 2.73 -29.10
N ARG A 616 22.54 1.43 -29.42
CA ARG A 616 21.42 0.83 -30.16
C ARG A 616 20.09 1.02 -29.41
N GLN A 617 20.05 0.66 -28.13
CA GLN A 617 18.83 0.77 -27.32
C GLN A 617 18.41 2.22 -27.08
N TYR A 618 19.36 3.13 -26.87
CA TYR A 618 19.10 4.56 -26.73
C TYR A 618 18.54 5.16 -28.02
N GLN A 619 19.14 4.86 -29.17
CA GLN A 619 18.71 5.34 -30.49
C GLN A 619 17.31 4.85 -30.86
N GLU A 620 16.90 3.66 -30.42
CA GLU A 620 15.51 3.16 -30.57
C GLU A 620 14.47 4.01 -29.82
N ILE A 621 14.85 4.68 -28.73
CA ILE A 621 13.96 5.54 -27.94
C ILE A 621 14.04 6.99 -28.43
N PHE A 622 15.25 7.47 -28.71
CA PHE A 622 15.53 8.85 -29.07
C PHE A 622 16.29 8.94 -30.41
N PRO A 623 15.64 8.63 -31.55
CA PRO A 623 16.31 8.59 -32.85
C PRO A 623 16.90 9.94 -33.28
N GLU A 624 16.32 11.05 -32.81
CA GLU A 624 16.83 12.40 -33.07
C GLU A 624 17.55 13.02 -31.86
N GLY A 625 17.77 12.22 -30.81
CA GLY A 625 18.32 12.66 -29.52
C GLY A 625 17.25 13.09 -28.50
N HIS A 626 17.57 12.90 -27.23
CA HIS A 626 16.66 13.15 -26.11
C HIS A 626 16.25 14.62 -25.98
N GLN A 627 17.13 15.58 -26.28
CA GLN A 627 16.83 17.01 -26.19
C GLN A 627 15.75 17.41 -27.19
N LYS A 628 15.87 17.00 -28.46
CA LYS A 628 14.83 17.22 -29.47
C LYS A 628 13.51 16.55 -29.08
N HIS A 629 13.57 15.34 -28.53
CA HIS A 629 12.38 14.65 -28.04
C HIS A 629 11.69 15.43 -26.92
N PHE A 630 12.45 15.86 -25.90
CA PHE A 630 11.96 16.68 -24.80
C PHE A 630 11.38 18.00 -25.32
N ASP A 631 12.05 18.69 -26.23
CA ASP A 631 11.59 19.95 -26.81
C ASP A 631 10.29 19.76 -27.61
N ALA A 632 10.14 18.65 -28.34
CA ALA A 632 8.96 18.31 -29.11
C ALA A 632 7.74 17.89 -28.26
N GLN A 633 7.92 17.47 -27.00
CA GLN A 633 6.80 17.14 -26.12
C GLN A 633 5.90 18.36 -25.91
N THR A 634 4.59 18.16 -25.97
CA THR A 634 3.57 19.20 -25.72
C THR A 634 2.90 18.99 -24.36
N PRO A 635 2.63 20.05 -23.58
CA PRO A 635 1.88 19.92 -22.34
C PRO A 635 0.41 19.57 -22.64
N PHE A 636 -0.27 18.96 -21.67
CA PHE A 636 -1.70 18.70 -21.75
C PHE A 636 -2.46 20.04 -21.77
N ASN A 637 -3.56 20.10 -22.52
CA ASN A 637 -4.37 21.32 -22.57
C ASN A 637 -5.33 21.39 -21.37
N PHE A 638 -4.93 22.16 -20.36
CA PHE A 638 -5.75 22.39 -19.16
C PHE A 638 -6.81 23.48 -19.32
N SER A 639 -6.93 24.15 -20.48
CA SER A 639 -7.80 25.33 -20.63
C SER A 639 -9.24 25.06 -20.20
N ALA A 640 -9.82 23.94 -20.65
CA ALA A 640 -11.21 23.61 -20.37
C ALA A 640 -11.50 23.39 -18.87
N ILE A 641 -10.55 22.85 -18.10
CA ILE A 641 -10.71 22.66 -16.65
C ILE A 641 -10.38 23.94 -15.88
N VAL A 642 -9.39 24.71 -16.32
CA VAL A 642 -9.07 26.05 -15.79
C VAL A 642 -10.27 26.98 -15.93
N ASP A 643 -10.89 27.04 -17.10
CA ASP A 643 -12.06 27.87 -17.37
C ASP A 643 -13.26 27.45 -16.50
N ALA A 644 -13.46 26.15 -16.34
CA ALA A 644 -14.52 25.60 -15.49
C ALA A 644 -14.31 25.98 -14.02
N ILE A 645 -13.10 25.79 -13.46
CA ILE A 645 -12.78 26.17 -12.08
C ILE A 645 -12.94 27.68 -11.88
N THR A 646 -12.41 28.48 -12.81
CA THR A 646 -12.45 29.96 -12.76
C THR A 646 -13.88 30.50 -12.76
N SER A 647 -14.77 29.88 -13.52
CA SER A 647 -16.16 30.35 -13.71
C SER A 647 -17.16 29.74 -12.70
N SER A 648 -16.72 28.83 -11.84
CA SER A 648 -17.60 28.12 -10.90
C SER A 648 -17.94 28.97 -9.67
N ASN A 649 -19.16 28.81 -9.17
CA ASN A 649 -19.58 29.40 -7.89
C ASN A 649 -19.07 28.56 -6.70
N GLU A 650 -19.12 29.15 -5.50
CA GLU A 650 -18.59 28.52 -4.28
C GLU A 650 -19.29 27.21 -3.91
N ALA A 651 -20.60 27.07 -4.17
CA ALA A 651 -21.33 25.84 -3.85
C ALA A 651 -20.88 24.66 -4.73
N ASP A 652 -20.71 24.88 -6.03
CA ASP A 652 -20.20 23.86 -6.96
C ASP A 652 -18.75 23.47 -6.63
N LEU A 653 -17.92 24.46 -6.25
CA LEU A 653 -16.54 24.23 -5.81
C LEU A 653 -16.49 23.37 -4.53
N GLN A 654 -17.31 23.67 -3.53
CA GLN A 654 -17.36 22.88 -2.29
C GLN A 654 -17.87 21.46 -2.52
N GLN A 655 -18.90 21.27 -3.34
CA GLN A 655 -19.37 19.93 -3.72
C GLN A 655 -18.26 19.13 -4.42
N ALA A 656 -17.53 19.75 -5.35
CA ALA A 656 -16.41 19.11 -6.02
C ALA A 656 -15.28 18.77 -5.04
N LEU A 657 -14.93 19.66 -4.11
CA LEU A 657 -13.92 19.42 -3.06
C LEU A 657 -14.32 18.35 -2.03
N ASN A 658 -15.62 18.19 -1.79
CA ASN A 658 -16.19 17.11 -0.98
C ASN A 658 -16.29 15.78 -1.73
N LEU A 659 -15.92 15.76 -3.02
CA LEU A 659 -15.95 14.59 -3.89
C LEU A 659 -17.35 13.99 -4.03
N GLU A 660 -18.39 14.83 -3.99
CA GLU A 660 -19.78 14.44 -4.15
C GLU A 660 -20.14 14.40 -5.65
N PRO A 661 -20.33 13.21 -6.26
CA PRO A 661 -20.63 13.12 -7.68
C PRO A 661 -21.93 13.84 -8.03
N ASN A 662 -21.87 14.71 -9.03
CA ASN A 662 -23.01 15.56 -9.40
C ASN A 662 -23.00 15.90 -10.90
N ASN A 663 -24.05 16.58 -11.35
CA ASN A 663 -24.24 16.91 -12.78
C ASN A 663 -23.83 18.35 -13.14
N THR A 664 -23.11 19.06 -12.25
CA THR A 664 -22.63 20.42 -12.52
C THR A 664 -21.66 20.44 -13.71
N VAL A 665 -21.49 21.61 -14.30
CA VAL A 665 -20.51 21.79 -15.39
C VAL A 665 -19.09 21.52 -14.88
N LEU A 666 -18.77 21.96 -13.65
CA LEU A 666 -17.48 21.75 -13.02
C LEU A 666 -17.16 20.26 -12.85
N TRP A 667 -18.08 19.47 -12.28
CA TRP A 667 -17.86 18.04 -12.05
C TRP A 667 -17.65 17.29 -13.38
N ARG A 668 -18.49 17.55 -14.38
CA ARG A 668 -18.34 16.96 -15.71
C ARG A 668 -16.99 17.31 -16.35
N LYS A 669 -16.49 18.53 -16.15
CA LYS A 669 -15.18 18.95 -16.66
C LYS A 669 -14.02 18.32 -15.90
N LEU A 670 -14.16 18.09 -14.59
CA LEU A 670 -13.18 17.32 -13.81
C LEU A 670 -13.10 15.87 -14.28
N GLU A 671 -14.24 15.19 -14.45
CA GLU A 671 -14.28 13.82 -14.97
C GLU A 671 -13.71 13.73 -16.40
N GLN A 672 -14.07 14.67 -17.27
CA GLN A 672 -13.51 14.73 -18.62
C GLN A 672 -11.99 14.95 -18.59
N PHE A 673 -11.51 15.88 -17.77
CA PHE A 673 -10.07 16.10 -17.56
C PHE A 673 -9.37 14.81 -17.12
N ARG A 674 -9.93 14.09 -16.13
CA ARG A 674 -9.36 12.84 -15.62
C ARG A 674 -9.28 11.78 -16.71
N ALA A 675 -10.35 11.60 -17.48
CA ALA A 675 -10.40 10.65 -18.59
C ALA A 675 -9.37 11.02 -19.68
N ASP A 676 -9.39 12.27 -20.16
CA ASP A 676 -8.52 12.76 -21.22
C ASP A 676 -7.04 12.73 -20.81
N PHE A 677 -6.73 13.11 -19.56
CA PHE A 677 -5.36 13.10 -19.05
C PHE A 677 -4.83 11.67 -18.86
N THR A 678 -5.69 10.75 -18.41
CA THR A 678 -5.35 9.32 -18.29
C THR A 678 -5.06 8.74 -19.67
N GLU A 679 -5.95 8.98 -20.64
CA GLU A 679 -5.75 8.53 -22.02
C GLU A 679 -4.46 9.10 -22.61
N ARG A 680 -4.24 10.42 -22.46
CA ARG A 680 -3.01 11.07 -22.93
C ARG A 680 -1.76 10.44 -22.31
N SER A 681 -1.75 10.25 -21.00
CA SER A 681 -0.63 9.66 -20.27
C SER A 681 -0.36 8.20 -20.66
N TYR A 682 -1.38 7.48 -21.14
CA TYR A 682 -1.26 6.09 -21.62
C TYR A 682 -0.74 5.99 -23.05
N GLN A 683 -0.90 7.05 -23.85
CA GLN A 683 -0.40 7.13 -25.22
C GLN A 683 1.09 7.50 -25.28
N GLU A 684 1.62 8.16 -24.25
CA GLU A 684 3.01 8.61 -24.19
C GLU A 684 3.97 7.48 -23.81
N ALA A 685 4.89 7.14 -24.72
CA ALA A 685 5.87 6.09 -24.49
C ALA A 685 7.04 6.52 -23.59
N VAL A 686 7.34 7.82 -23.53
CA VAL A 686 8.34 8.44 -22.66
C VAL A 686 7.59 9.43 -21.77
N PHE A 687 7.88 9.45 -20.48
CA PHE A 687 7.23 10.36 -19.54
C PHE A 687 7.37 11.81 -19.99
N ASN A 688 6.27 12.54 -19.98
CA ASN A 688 6.20 13.95 -20.35
C ASN A 688 6.10 14.85 -19.11
N PRO A 689 7.22 15.38 -18.59
CA PRO A 689 7.20 16.25 -17.42
C PRO A 689 6.52 17.60 -17.69
N LYS A 690 6.37 18.03 -18.95
CA LYS A 690 5.75 19.32 -19.29
C LYS A 690 4.29 19.41 -18.87
N HIS A 691 3.60 18.28 -18.73
CA HIS A 691 2.25 18.23 -18.17
C HIS A 691 2.18 18.86 -16.78
N LEU A 692 3.00 18.36 -15.85
CA LEU A 692 3.03 18.84 -14.48
C LEU A 692 3.65 20.25 -14.37
N MET A 693 4.66 20.55 -15.20
CA MET A 693 5.22 21.90 -15.29
C MET A 693 4.15 22.93 -15.68
N GLN A 694 3.32 22.60 -16.67
CA GLN A 694 2.24 23.47 -17.12
C GLN A 694 1.15 23.61 -16.06
N ALA A 695 0.78 22.54 -15.36
CA ALA A 695 -0.17 22.60 -14.26
C ALA A 695 0.33 23.52 -13.13
N PHE A 696 1.60 23.39 -12.71
CA PHE A 696 2.19 24.32 -11.73
C PHE A 696 2.21 25.76 -12.24
N LYS A 697 2.58 25.99 -13.51
CA LYS A 697 2.58 27.33 -14.11
C LYS A 697 1.18 27.96 -14.10
N LEU A 698 0.14 27.19 -14.42
CA LEU A 698 -1.24 27.67 -14.39
C LEU A 698 -1.68 27.98 -12.95
N TYR A 699 -1.34 27.12 -12.00
CA TYR A 699 -1.62 27.37 -10.59
C TYR A 699 -0.97 28.67 -10.11
N ASP A 700 0.31 28.89 -10.44
CA ASP A 700 1.06 30.11 -10.13
C ASP A 700 0.42 31.35 -10.81
N GLN A 701 0.04 31.24 -12.09
CA GLN A 701 -0.59 32.33 -12.85
C GLN A 701 -1.95 32.76 -12.28
N HIS A 702 -2.76 31.80 -11.82
CA HIS A 702 -4.07 32.06 -11.25
C HIS A 702 -4.03 32.20 -9.72
N PHE A 703 -2.85 32.09 -9.10
CA PHE A 703 -2.72 32.03 -7.64
C PHE A 703 -3.39 33.23 -6.97
N ASN A 704 -3.15 34.46 -7.45
CA ASN A 704 -3.73 35.65 -6.82
C ASN A 704 -5.17 35.95 -7.25
N SER A 705 -5.63 35.43 -8.39
CA SER A 705 -6.96 35.72 -8.93
C SER A 705 -8.03 34.72 -8.51
N TRP A 706 -7.64 33.49 -8.17
CA TRP A 706 -8.56 32.46 -7.68
C TRP A 706 -8.89 32.63 -6.19
N SER A 707 -10.12 32.27 -5.83
CA SER A 707 -10.52 32.04 -4.44
C SER A 707 -9.74 30.86 -3.84
N TRP A 708 -9.74 30.74 -2.51
CA TRP A 708 -9.09 29.61 -1.85
C TRP A 708 -9.64 28.26 -2.31
N SER A 709 -10.95 28.15 -2.51
CA SER A 709 -11.59 26.90 -2.96
C SER A 709 -11.21 26.54 -4.39
N GLN A 710 -11.04 27.53 -5.27
CA GLN A 710 -10.52 27.31 -6.63
C GLN A 710 -9.07 26.83 -6.61
N ARG A 711 -8.23 27.45 -5.77
CA ARG A 711 -6.83 27.02 -5.59
C ARG A 711 -6.78 25.59 -5.02
N ASP A 712 -7.51 25.32 -3.95
CA ASP A 712 -7.54 24.00 -3.32
C ASP A 712 -8.00 22.92 -4.32
N LEU A 713 -9.05 23.22 -5.08
CA LEU A 713 -9.59 22.29 -6.08
C LEU A 713 -8.56 22.01 -7.19
N PHE A 714 -7.91 23.05 -7.72
CA PHE A 714 -6.89 22.87 -8.74
C PHE A 714 -5.67 22.11 -8.19
N TRP A 715 -5.23 22.42 -6.97
CA TRP A 715 -4.13 21.74 -6.31
C TRP A 715 -4.42 20.25 -6.14
N ARG A 716 -5.52 19.91 -5.48
CA ARG A 716 -5.87 18.52 -5.17
C ARG A 716 -6.24 17.73 -6.41
N GLN A 717 -7.13 18.27 -7.25
CA GLN A 717 -7.81 17.49 -8.29
C GLN A 717 -7.23 17.67 -9.69
N VAL A 718 -6.39 18.68 -9.93
CA VAL A 718 -5.69 18.85 -11.20
C VAL A 718 -4.21 18.51 -11.05
N ILE A 719 -3.46 19.21 -10.19
CA ILE A 719 -2.03 18.92 -9.95
C ILE A 719 -1.87 17.52 -9.35
N GLY A 720 -2.60 17.20 -8.29
CA GLY A 720 -2.54 15.87 -7.66
C GLY A 720 -2.89 14.76 -8.65
N TYR A 721 -3.86 14.98 -9.54
CA TYR A 721 -4.28 13.95 -10.49
C TYR A 721 -3.23 13.76 -11.58
N THR A 722 -2.60 14.86 -12.05
CA THR A 722 -1.42 14.77 -12.90
C THR A 722 -0.26 14.02 -12.23
N GLN A 723 -0.06 14.20 -10.92
CA GLN A 723 0.97 13.51 -10.15
C GLN A 723 0.76 11.98 -10.04
N ARG A 724 -0.47 11.48 -10.22
CA ARG A 724 -0.75 10.02 -10.26
C ARG A 724 0.04 9.28 -11.36
N PHE A 725 0.51 10.02 -12.37
CA PHE A 725 1.21 9.49 -13.55
C PHE A 725 2.72 9.75 -13.52
N LEU A 726 3.26 10.15 -12.36
CA LEU A 726 4.71 10.27 -12.17
C LEU A 726 5.38 8.89 -12.24
N PRO A 727 6.53 8.76 -12.94
CA PRO A 727 7.41 7.60 -12.79
C PRO A 727 7.88 7.46 -11.33
N ALA A 728 8.16 6.22 -10.92
CA ALA A 728 8.47 5.88 -9.53
C ALA A 728 9.59 6.75 -8.92
N ASN A 729 10.68 6.96 -9.65
CA ASN A 729 11.81 7.76 -9.18
C ASN A 729 11.43 9.23 -8.90
N ILE A 730 10.62 9.85 -9.77
CA ILE A 730 10.18 11.23 -9.59
C ILE A 730 9.14 11.29 -8.46
N ALA A 731 8.27 10.28 -8.34
CA ALA A 731 7.31 10.20 -7.24
C ALA A 731 8.01 10.08 -5.87
N MET A 732 9.06 9.26 -5.76
CA MET A 732 9.90 9.17 -4.55
C MET A 732 10.55 10.52 -4.22
N ASP A 733 10.95 11.30 -5.22
CA ASP A 733 11.51 12.64 -4.99
C ASP A 733 10.47 13.60 -4.40
N PHE A 734 9.22 13.52 -4.86
CA PHE A 734 8.11 14.24 -4.24
C PHE A 734 7.83 13.74 -2.83
N ALA A 735 7.90 12.43 -2.58
CA ALA A 735 7.66 11.86 -1.25
C ALA A 735 8.73 12.29 -0.23
N ARG A 736 10.00 12.29 -0.59
CA ARG A 736 11.11 12.64 0.32
C ARG A 736 11.38 14.14 0.45
N GLY A 737 10.74 14.93 -0.38
CA GLY A 737 10.91 16.37 -0.42
C GLY A 737 12.15 16.76 -1.22
N ARG A 738 11.90 17.47 -2.32
CA ARG A 738 12.88 17.89 -3.32
C ARG A 738 13.93 18.85 -2.75
N TYR A 739 13.60 19.59 -1.70
CA TYR A 739 14.52 20.51 -1.04
C TYR A 739 15.71 19.82 -0.36
N TYR A 740 15.54 18.56 0.03
CA TYR A 740 16.54 17.84 0.80
C TYR A 740 17.48 16.99 -0.06
N ARG A 741 17.38 17.11 -1.39
CA ARG A 741 18.13 16.30 -2.36
C ARG A 741 19.54 16.82 -2.65
N VAL A 742 19.89 18.01 -2.15
CA VAL A 742 21.17 18.67 -2.45
C VAL A 742 22.35 18.00 -1.69
N ASP A 743 22.09 17.34 -0.56
CA ASP A 743 23.14 16.73 0.30
C ASP A 743 22.96 15.22 0.59
N GLU A 744 21.83 14.59 0.20
CA GLU A 744 21.54 13.18 0.48
C GLU A 744 21.37 12.36 -0.81
N LYS A 745 21.95 11.15 -0.86
CA LYS A 745 21.63 10.16 -1.90
C LYS A 745 20.11 9.92 -1.93
N SER A 746 19.56 9.68 -3.12
CA SER A 746 18.13 9.39 -3.33
C SER A 746 17.64 8.26 -2.40
N ASN A 747 16.95 8.63 -1.32
CA ASN A 747 16.27 7.68 -0.44
C ASN A 747 15.01 7.20 -1.18
N ARG A 748 15.14 6.07 -1.90
CA ARG A 748 14.09 5.48 -2.75
C ARG A 748 12.92 4.89 -1.96
N ILE A 749 12.12 5.76 -1.36
CA ILE A 749 11.00 5.41 -0.48
C ILE A 749 9.77 6.23 -0.90
N PHE A 750 8.61 5.59 -0.97
CA PHE A 750 7.34 6.23 -1.36
C PHE A 750 6.61 6.94 -0.21
N ASN A 751 6.98 6.63 1.03
CA ASN A 751 6.44 7.28 2.23
C ASN A 751 6.86 8.75 2.25
N PHE A 752 5.88 9.63 2.46
CA PHE A 752 6.15 11.04 2.63
C PHE A 752 7.12 11.26 3.80
N ARG A 753 8.07 12.19 3.64
CA ARG A 753 9.06 12.52 4.69
C ARG A 753 8.38 13.03 5.95
N PHE A 754 7.26 13.73 5.79
CA PHE A 754 6.44 14.19 6.90
C PHE A 754 4.99 13.76 6.64
N GLY A 755 4.59 12.64 7.25
CA GLY A 755 3.25 12.05 7.15
C GLY A 755 3.26 10.52 7.27
N GLU A 756 2.09 9.94 7.54
CA GLU A 756 1.90 8.48 7.65
C GLU A 756 1.51 7.82 6.32
N CYS A 757 1.33 8.59 5.25
CA CYS A 757 0.89 8.12 3.95
C CYS A 757 2.05 8.00 2.92
N ALA A 758 1.79 7.31 1.82
CA ALA A 758 2.72 7.12 0.72
C ALA A 758 2.16 7.72 -0.58
N ILE A 759 3.04 8.13 -1.49
CA ILE A 759 2.62 8.59 -2.83
C ILE A 759 2.21 7.43 -3.74
N PHE A 760 2.74 6.22 -3.48
CA PHE A 760 2.41 4.97 -4.16
C PHE A 760 2.45 3.80 -3.16
N PRO A 761 1.68 2.71 -3.40
CA PRO A 761 0.72 2.53 -4.51
C PRO A 761 -0.57 3.34 -4.33
N LEU A 762 -1.33 3.57 -5.41
CA LEU A 762 -2.61 4.29 -5.37
C LEU A 762 -3.81 3.34 -5.33
N LEU A 763 -4.86 3.77 -4.64
CA LEU A 763 -6.21 3.25 -4.84
C LEU A 763 -6.87 3.96 -6.05
N TYR A 764 -7.16 3.19 -7.09
CA TYR A 764 -7.73 3.71 -8.35
C TYR A 764 -9.24 3.67 -8.42
N ASP A 765 -9.86 2.79 -7.64
CA ASP A 765 -11.31 2.56 -7.68
C ASP A 765 -12.02 3.37 -6.58
N SER A 766 -11.29 4.29 -5.93
CA SER A 766 -11.79 5.22 -4.92
C SER A 766 -11.55 6.68 -5.33
N LEU A 767 -12.49 7.55 -4.98
CA LEU A 767 -12.28 9.01 -5.00
C LEU A 767 -11.50 9.41 -3.74
N SER A 768 -10.30 8.86 -3.56
CA SER A 768 -9.45 9.16 -2.39
C SER A 768 -8.00 9.36 -2.80
N GLU A 769 -7.22 9.88 -1.86
CA GLU A 769 -5.76 10.03 -1.94
C GLU A 769 -5.29 11.08 -2.98
N LEU A 770 -4.09 10.86 -3.51
CA LEU A 770 -3.43 11.72 -4.50
C LEU A 770 -4.37 11.99 -5.67
N GLY A 771 -4.62 13.25 -6.03
CA GLY A 771 -5.51 13.60 -7.15
C GLY A 771 -6.99 13.75 -6.81
N TYR A 772 -7.36 13.54 -5.54
CA TYR A 772 -8.72 13.73 -5.05
C TYR A 772 -8.72 14.46 -3.71
N THR A 773 -8.12 13.85 -2.68
CA THR A 773 -8.06 14.41 -1.32
C THR A 773 -6.79 15.20 -1.08
N TYR A 774 -5.69 14.92 -1.77
CA TYR A 774 -4.45 15.69 -1.65
C TYR A 774 -3.64 15.74 -2.95
N ALA A 775 -2.63 16.62 -2.97
CA ALA A 775 -1.51 16.56 -3.90
C ALA A 775 -0.18 16.49 -3.15
N ALA A 776 0.86 15.97 -3.80
CA ALA A 776 2.19 15.82 -3.23
C ALA A 776 2.94 17.16 -3.29
N ALA A 777 3.33 17.67 -2.13
CA ALA A 777 4.11 18.90 -2.05
C ALA A 777 5.62 18.67 -2.22
N PRO A 778 6.34 19.66 -2.76
CA PRO A 778 7.81 19.63 -2.90
C PRO A 778 8.58 19.41 -1.60
N SER A 779 7.97 19.65 -0.44
CA SER A 779 8.56 19.46 0.88
C SER A 779 8.54 18.01 1.37
N GLY A 780 7.91 17.08 0.65
CA GLY A 780 7.80 15.70 1.11
C GLY A 780 6.56 15.44 1.96
N ARG A 781 5.44 16.09 1.62
CA ARG A 781 4.16 15.99 2.34
C ARG A 781 3.01 15.67 1.39
N ALA A 782 2.05 14.86 1.83
CA ALA A 782 0.71 14.87 1.28
C ALA A 782 -0.01 16.10 1.81
N VAL A 783 -0.48 16.98 0.92
CA VAL A 783 -1.11 18.24 1.31
C VAL A 783 -2.58 18.22 0.90
N PRO A 784 -3.51 18.00 1.86
CA PRO A 784 -4.94 18.01 1.61
C PRO A 784 -5.51 19.42 1.43
N GLU A 785 -4.77 20.46 1.83
CA GLU A 785 -5.12 21.85 1.58
C GLU A 785 -3.86 22.74 1.48
N PRO A 786 -3.70 23.61 0.45
CA PRO A 786 -2.48 24.40 0.26
C PRO A 786 -2.30 25.56 1.27
N LYS A 787 -3.22 25.75 2.23
CA LYS A 787 -3.35 26.94 3.09
C LYS A 787 -2.12 27.36 3.91
N ARG A 788 -1.01 26.61 3.94
CA ARG A 788 0.23 27.05 4.64
C ARG A 788 1.57 26.79 3.96
N LEU A 789 1.67 25.92 2.95
CA LEU A 789 2.97 25.51 2.39
C LEU A 789 3.33 26.20 1.06
N LEU A 790 2.39 26.88 0.41
CA LEU A 790 2.56 27.46 -0.92
C LEU A 790 2.23 28.96 -0.97
N SER A 791 2.59 29.74 0.05
CA SER A 791 2.61 31.21 -0.09
C SER A 791 3.54 31.71 -1.19
N LYS A 792 4.42 30.84 -1.72
CA LYS A 792 5.34 31.14 -2.83
C LYS A 792 4.83 30.57 -4.16
N GLY A 793 3.73 31.10 -4.69
CA GLY A 793 3.23 30.80 -6.05
C GLY A 793 4.14 31.26 -7.20
N VAL A 794 5.47 31.20 -7.08
CA VAL A 794 6.40 31.78 -8.07
C VAL A 794 7.58 30.85 -8.44
N ARG A 795 7.74 29.65 -7.87
CA ARG A 795 8.98 28.86 -8.12
C ARG A 795 8.81 27.37 -8.39
N GLU A 796 7.62 26.79 -8.34
CA GLU A 796 7.49 25.33 -8.38
C GLU A 796 7.65 24.74 -9.78
N ALA A 797 7.11 25.40 -10.81
CA ALA A 797 7.36 25.02 -12.20
C ALA A 797 8.86 25.10 -12.54
N SER A 798 9.53 26.19 -12.14
CA SER A 798 10.96 26.42 -12.37
C SER A 798 11.83 25.39 -11.63
N ARG A 799 11.52 25.09 -10.37
CA ARG A 799 12.25 24.08 -9.58
C ARG A 799 12.06 22.67 -10.12
N PHE A 800 10.84 22.33 -10.53
CA PHE A 800 10.60 21.04 -11.20
C PHE A 800 11.34 20.94 -12.53
N ASN A 801 11.37 22.03 -13.32
CA ASN A 801 12.16 22.08 -14.55
C ASN A 801 13.65 21.81 -14.29
N ILE A 802 14.25 22.45 -13.29
CA ILE A 802 15.66 22.25 -12.93
C ILE A 802 15.94 20.77 -12.59
N GLN A 803 15.09 20.15 -11.78
CA GLN A 803 15.22 18.74 -11.43
C GLN A 803 15.12 17.82 -12.66
N ILE A 804 14.19 18.11 -13.56
CA ILE A 804 14.01 17.34 -14.80
C ILE A 804 15.24 17.49 -15.70
N ILE A 805 15.77 18.70 -15.86
CA ILE A 805 17.01 18.94 -16.60
C ILE A 805 18.17 18.12 -16.01
N GLN A 806 18.33 18.12 -14.68
CA GLN A 806 19.34 17.31 -13.99
C GLN A 806 19.18 15.80 -14.26
N LYS A 807 17.95 15.29 -14.32
CA LYS A 807 17.69 13.87 -14.64
C LYS A 807 17.94 13.53 -16.11
N ILE A 808 17.85 14.51 -17.00
CA ILE A 808 18.09 14.33 -18.44
C ILE A 808 19.60 14.37 -18.75
N GLN A 809 20.41 15.15 -18.01
CA GLN A 809 21.84 15.33 -18.27
C GLN A 809 22.65 14.04 -18.52
N PRO A 810 22.45 12.94 -17.76
CA PRO A 810 23.17 11.69 -18.01
C PRO A 810 22.94 11.10 -19.42
N CYS A 811 21.84 11.48 -20.10
CA CYS A 811 21.56 11.07 -21.48
C CYS A 811 22.50 11.70 -22.51
N GLU A 812 23.23 12.76 -22.18
CA GLU A 812 24.29 13.32 -23.02
C GLU A 812 25.41 12.30 -23.25
N THR A 813 25.75 11.53 -22.22
CA THR A 813 26.78 10.47 -22.32
C THR A 813 26.34 9.35 -23.27
N TYR A 814 25.06 8.97 -23.24
CA TYR A 814 24.50 7.95 -24.14
C TYR A 814 24.35 8.46 -25.58
N THR A 815 24.14 9.77 -25.75
CA THR A 815 24.11 10.42 -27.06
C THR A 815 25.48 10.46 -27.71
N ALA A 816 26.55 10.74 -26.95
CA ALA A 816 27.91 10.70 -27.47
C ALA A 816 28.30 9.28 -27.94
N LEU A 817 27.89 8.26 -27.16
CA LEU A 817 28.04 6.85 -27.53
C LEU A 817 27.31 6.51 -28.85
N SER A 818 26.09 7.00 -29.05
CA SER A 818 25.34 6.70 -30.28
C SER A 818 25.86 7.41 -31.54
N LYS A 819 26.71 8.43 -31.38
CA LYS A 819 27.34 9.18 -32.47
C LYS A 819 28.77 8.73 -32.80
N ASN A 820 29.33 7.75 -32.09
CA ASN A 820 30.73 7.30 -32.25
C ASN A 820 31.77 8.43 -32.03
N GLU A 821 31.47 9.36 -31.12
CA GLU A 821 32.39 10.46 -30.77
C GLU A 821 33.38 9.99 -29.67
N ASN A 822 34.69 10.22 -29.86
CA ASN A 822 35.76 9.74 -28.97
C ASN A 822 35.57 10.21 -27.50
N LEU A 823 35.39 9.25 -26.59
CA LEU A 823 34.95 9.43 -25.19
C LEU A 823 36.04 9.83 -24.18
N HIS A 824 37.19 10.33 -24.61
CA HIS A 824 38.33 10.49 -23.69
C HIS A 824 38.19 11.64 -22.65
N HIS A 825 37.13 12.44 -22.68
CA HIS A 825 37.04 13.66 -21.86
C HIS A 825 35.94 13.68 -20.76
N CYS A 826 34.95 12.78 -20.78
CA CYS A 826 33.76 12.94 -19.93
C CYS A 826 33.75 12.17 -18.59
N MET A 827 34.68 11.23 -18.35
CA MET A 827 34.64 10.41 -17.12
C MET A 827 35.40 10.99 -15.91
N THR A 828 36.12 12.11 -16.04
CA THR A 828 37.05 12.58 -14.99
C THR A 828 36.68 13.87 -14.25
N ASN A 829 35.67 14.64 -14.65
CA ASN A 829 35.32 15.89 -13.94
C ASN A 829 33.98 15.79 -13.21
N SER A 830 34.00 15.05 -12.10
CA SER A 830 33.03 15.23 -11.01
C SER A 830 33.72 15.99 -9.87
N SER A 831 33.93 17.28 -10.09
CA SER A 831 34.37 18.21 -9.05
C SER A 831 33.45 19.42 -9.08
N PHE A 832 32.72 19.59 -7.98
CA PHE A 832 31.82 20.69 -7.66
C PHE A 832 32.44 22.06 -8.00
N SER A 833 31.68 22.90 -8.70
CA SER A 833 31.78 24.35 -8.57
C SER A 833 30.43 24.90 -8.10
N THR A 834 30.39 25.24 -6.82
CA THR A 834 29.45 26.21 -6.28
C THR A 834 29.60 27.52 -7.05
N VAL A 835 28.51 27.98 -7.66
CA VAL A 835 28.37 29.38 -8.08
C VAL A 835 27.13 29.93 -7.39
N THR A 836 27.39 30.99 -6.62
CA THR A 836 26.54 31.85 -5.77
C THR A 836 25.17 32.18 -6.32
#